data_AF-A0A2L0EP60-F1
#
_entry.id   AF-A0A2L0EP60-F1
#
_cell.length_a   1.000
_cell.length_b   1.000
_cell.length_c   1.000
_cell.angle_alpha   90.00
_cell.angle_beta   90.00
_cell.angle_gamma   90.00
#
_symmetry.space_group_name_H-M   'P 1'
#
loop_
_entity.id
_entity.type
_entity.pdbx_description
1 polymer ?
#
loop_
_entity_poly.entity_id
_entity_poly.type
_entity_poly.pdbx_seq_one_letter_code
_entity_poly.pdbx_strand_id
1 'polypeptide(L)'
;MFHHVQTARSRLPHRTPRSIQPSLLVLFALALGALGGCAAVPPAAAPAGAAVDTRACGLSPAAHHADWRRFRGAYPYHIQGVALSDASPEGVRTLILAEPPPGVTFKDIKEAAPGLLVKPHACYHRVGYDGWTRDVVATLPRLDEAQLAEVVGGFQRLLFQTAYKAYVLGIPSAPPARRESDVLDLQVTAAELQQWVFDASERFSPIDGGPEAPLETLVQRGEPGVYLSDSPGLVAWVIPRDRPFEDSAVEARQFALESDILVGAAASGQALVVLGRERSVGVDVLPPLRTETLAMLAAVKQTELGQSYERNSFLAGRFDGKRDWAPIYLSPELIDTEYGSLLNITDQLLKSWSNNGLTRYDNFDYPDPPRWPFPAPLASHVGAQSLTFNWNTYGMGAALDFGSHELITFRSTGALPVTYIAPEKPTDTYEDEAYGYFREMNDPNLVRVAQYAAFYQLFRRFEVPTRAPAPRVASDAQRRVLKEETLKLLKGLRDASNDELLEATKRGFAELTAAEPEERRIRIQRGAAAMLANMASRLRTLGAGSGDAALDQLASDIALPREAGEEVGVILTRALAPELGDKPELIGQLLRRITDLDAVKNRYVKAATLRKGTWIHTPTAVVSWNEVPLNDAVGGHNLDARVARFRFSPHVAPDHVEVIQEGASKVAVLNPFDLGKVSEVLRTGGKGAAPPPARSRQVALALPEGPRAPSSRGFTLDDTTAVHKRQLGGWRATGERPSAAQSELVDLFSGDDAPAAVVTRRGGALDVAIRGRRSSYQVSSLSDVTDLLRSAAKARGGKEPMIIHIERMSPDEAHALVKTIPLREKASRRAVTVHVEEGSAKRLGEVFREECDLSRAKIGEPRVVRLQGGAQRIAIDVDIPVARPARGSLTVRIRMLFGRLTESTKLLVERLRRVVSRERSAAPATFEQLTRDFHRELQRIDPDGKVEVWVDEMKHDGVVLEDRGDGAQGTARQPG
;
A
#
# COMPACT_ATOMS: atom_id res chain seq x y z
N MET A 1 66.20 -4.78 -23.76
CA MET A 1 67.15 -5.69 -24.43
C MET A 1 67.63 -6.72 -23.43
N PHE A 2 67.83 -7.94 -23.92
CA PHE A 2 68.18 -9.17 -23.22
C PHE A 2 69.63 -9.19 -22.64
N HIS A 3 69.80 -10.10 -21.67
CA HIS A 3 70.95 -10.97 -21.35
C HIS A 3 72.04 -10.65 -20.30
N HIS A 4 72.18 -11.64 -19.38
CA HIS A 4 73.31 -12.20 -18.58
C HIS A 4 73.22 -11.95 -17.06
N VAL A 5 73.02 -12.93 -16.14
CA VAL A 5 73.62 -14.26 -15.74
C VAL A 5 74.87 -14.17 -14.84
N GLN A 6 74.80 -14.89 -13.69
CA GLN A 6 75.77 -15.24 -12.61
C GLN A 6 75.62 -14.41 -11.30
N THR A 7 75.65 -14.91 -10.05
CA THR A 7 75.80 -16.24 -9.39
C THR A 7 75.50 -16.13 -7.87
N ALA A 8 75.22 -17.28 -7.22
CA ALA A 8 75.57 -17.70 -5.84
C ALA A 8 74.63 -17.51 -4.60
N ARG A 9 74.13 -18.66 -4.12
CA ARG A 9 74.03 -19.23 -2.73
C ARG A 9 73.38 -18.43 -1.57
N SER A 10 72.32 -18.99 -0.96
CA SER A 10 72.39 -19.72 0.34
C SER A 10 71.04 -20.24 0.91
N ARG A 11 71.05 -21.52 1.34
CA ARG A 11 70.42 -22.22 2.50
C ARG A 11 68.89 -22.20 2.77
N LEU A 12 68.28 -23.39 2.53
CA LEU A 12 67.26 -24.23 3.26
C LEU A 12 66.63 -23.75 4.60
N PRO A 13 65.48 -24.33 5.10
CA PRO A 13 64.82 -25.58 4.67
C PRO A 13 63.27 -25.59 4.52
N HIS A 14 62.82 -26.63 3.81
CA HIS A 14 61.46 -27.17 3.70
C HIS A 14 61.11 -28.18 4.80
N ARG A 15 59.80 -28.32 5.11
CA ARG A 15 59.16 -29.61 5.38
C ARG A 15 57.84 -29.72 4.60
N THR A 16 57.65 -30.89 4.00
CA THR A 16 56.58 -31.33 3.09
C THR A 16 55.35 -31.89 3.82
N PRO A 17 54.23 -32.11 3.10
CA PRO A 17 53.37 -33.27 3.34
C PRO A 17 53.46 -34.28 2.17
N ARG A 18 53.37 -35.57 2.50
CA ARG A 18 53.22 -36.68 1.55
C ARG A 18 51.78 -37.18 1.54
N SER A 19 51.37 -37.54 0.33
CA SER A 19 50.24 -38.38 -0.10
C SER A 19 49.93 -39.58 0.80
N ILE A 20 48.70 -40.09 0.73
CA ILE A 20 48.36 -41.48 0.31
C ILE A 20 46.82 -41.64 0.26
N GLN A 21 46.34 -42.23 -0.82
CA GLN A 21 45.11 -43.03 -0.95
C GLN A 21 45.57 -44.45 -1.36
N PRO A 22 44.70 -45.49 -1.42
CA PRO A 22 43.44 -45.76 -0.71
C PRO A 22 43.40 -47.24 -0.20
N SER A 23 42.34 -47.66 0.52
CA SER A 23 41.71 -49.00 0.39
C SER A 23 40.51 -49.24 1.33
N LEU A 24 39.44 -49.74 0.71
CA LEU A 24 38.41 -50.72 1.14
C LEU A 24 37.90 -50.74 2.60
N LEU A 25 36.57 -50.69 2.73
CA LEU A 25 35.85 -51.17 3.91
C LEU A 25 34.61 -52.00 3.49
N VAL A 26 34.49 -53.19 4.08
CA VAL A 26 33.34 -54.09 4.01
C VAL A 26 33.02 -54.57 5.44
N LEU A 27 31.74 -54.41 5.82
CA LEU A 27 30.91 -55.12 6.82
C LEU A 27 31.37 -55.23 8.29
N PHE A 28 30.54 -54.72 9.22
CA PHE A 28 29.70 -55.53 10.13
C PHE A 28 28.84 -54.63 11.05
N ALA A 29 27.50 -54.80 11.02
CA ALA A 29 26.60 -54.63 12.19
C ALA A 29 25.14 -55.01 11.85
N LEU A 30 24.75 -56.22 12.22
CA LEU A 30 23.42 -56.68 12.65
C LEU A 30 23.51 -56.76 14.20
N ALA A 31 22.52 -56.52 15.07
CA ALA A 31 21.08 -56.58 14.98
C ALA A 31 20.41 -55.94 16.23
N LEU A 32 19.09 -55.76 16.12
CA LEU A 32 18.02 -55.88 17.13
C LEU A 32 17.62 -54.68 18.01
N GLY A 33 16.35 -54.28 17.85
CA GLY A 33 15.59 -53.48 18.80
C GLY A 33 14.32 -52.83 18.22
N ALA A 34 13.36 -53.62 17.76
CA ALA A 34 12.07 -53.18 17.21
C ALA A 34 11.12 -52.60 18.28
N LEU A 35 10.26 -51.63 17.90
CA LEU A 35 8.79 -51.65 17.98
C LEU A 35 8.20 -50.24 17.74
N GLY A 36 7.18 -50.14 16.87
CA GLY A 36 6.27 -48.98 16.80
C GLY A 36 6.12 -48.30 15.43
N GLY A 37 5.75 -49.05 14.39
CA GLY A 37 5.42 -48.47 13.08
C GLY A 37 4.04 -47.80 13.05
N CYS A 38 4.02 -46.51 12.73
CA CYS A 38 2.91 -45.91 11.99
C CYS A 38 3.32 -45.90 10.51
N ALA A 39 2.63 -46.70 9.70
CA ALA A 39 2.89 -46.82 8.28
C ALA A 39 2.62 -45.48 7.58
N ALA A 40 3.66 -44.93 6.94
CA ALA A 40 3.50 -43.87 5.97
C ALA A 40 2.64 -44.41 4.81
N VAL A 41 1.46 -43.83 4.64
CA VAL A 41 0.63 -44.05 3.45
C VAL A 41 1.44 -43.52 2.24
N PRO A 42 1.77 -44.37 1.25
CA PRO A 42 2.40 -43.88 0.03
C PRO A 42 1.46 -42.91 -0.67
N PRO A 43 1.96 -41.81 -1.28
CA PRO A 43 1.12 -40.89 -2.02
C PRO A 43 0.36 -41.66 -3.09
N ALA A 44 -0.98 -41.52 -3.08
CA ALA A 44 -1.86 -42.15 -4.05
C ALA A 44 -1.37 -41.82 -5.46
N ALA A 45 -1.18 -42.87 -6.28
CA ALA A 45 -0.85 -42.72 -7.68
C ALA A 45 -1.92 -41.84 -8.36
N ALA A 46 -1.47 -40.79 -9.04
CA ALA A 46 -2.34 -39.94 -9.85
C ALA A 46 -3.15 -40.81 -10.83
N PRO A 47 -4.47 -40.59 -10.98
CA PRO A 47 -5.26 -41.33 -11.94
C PRO A 47 -4.67 -41.13 -13.33
N ALA A 48 -4.50 -42.24 -14.07
CA ALA A 48 -4.02 -42.23 -15.44
C ALA A 48 -4.87 -41.26 -16.27
N GLY A 49 -4.25 -40.14 -16.66
CA GLY A 49 -4.92 -39.06 -17.37
C GLY A 49 -5.51 -39.54 -18.68
N ALA A 50 -6.80 -39.26 -18.88
CA ALA A 50 -7.37 -39.23 -20.22
C ALA A 50 -6.49 -38.31 -21.08
N ALA A 51 -5.99 -38.83 -22.20
CA ALA A 51 -5.13 -38.06 -23.10
C ALA A 51 -5.87 -36.80 -23.57
N VAL A 52 -5.50 -35.64 -23.03
CA VAL A 52 -6.02 -34.35 -23.47
C VAL A 52 -5.53 -34.12 -24.91
N ASP A 53 -6.46 -34.01 -25.86
CA ASP A 53 -6.11 -33.72 -27.26
C ASP A 53 -5.60 -32.27 -27.38
N THR A 54 -4.29 -32.13 -27.29
CA THR A 54 -3.58 -30.85 -27.41
C THR A 54 -3.50 -30.33 -28.85
N ARG A 55 -3.91 -31.11 -29.86
CA ARG A 55 -3.70 -30.77 -31.29
C ARG A 55 -4.76 -29.81 -31.86
N ALA A 56 -5.91 -29.65 -31.19
CA ALA A 56 -6.99 -28.76 -31.63
C ALA A 56 -7.07 -27.42 -30.87
N CYS A 57 -6.28 -27.21 -29.80
CA CYS A 57 -6.30 -25.99 -29.01
C CYS A 57 -5.45 -24.88 -29.65
N GLY A 58 -6.06 -24.07 -30.51
CA GLY A 58 -5.37 -23.07 -31.33
C GLY A 58 -5.79 -21.63 -31.06
N LEU A 59 -5.69 -21.12 -29.83
CA LEU A 59 -5.61 -19.66 -29.68
C LEU A 59 -4.40 -19.17 -30.49
N SER A 60 -4.61 -18.16 -31.32
CA SER A 60 -3.53 -17.62 -32.16
C SER A 60 -2.46 -16.98 -31.26
N PRO A 61 -1.16 -17.03 -31.64
CA PRO A 61 -0.12 -16.28 -30.91
C PRO A 61 -0.47 -14.81 -30.70
N ALA A 62 -1.21 -14.21 -31.65
CA ALA A 62 -1.70 -12.85 -31.56
C ALA A 62 -2.73 -12.65 -30.42
N ALA A 63 -3.60 -13.63 -30.16
CA ALA A 63 -4.58 -13.57 -29.07
C ALA A 63 -3.90 -13.60 -27.69
N HIS A 64 -2.95 -14.51 -27.46
CA HIS A 64 -2.20 -14.55 -26.19
C HIS A 64 -1.45 -13.26 -25.92
N HIS A 65 -0.82 -12.72 -26.96
CA HIS A 65 -0.08 -11.47 -26.84
C HIS A 65 -1.01 -10.28 -26.57
N ALA A 66 -2.24 -10.30 -27.09
CA ALA A 66 -3.25 -9.30 -26.76
C ALA A 66 -3.69 -9.37 -25.29
N ASP A 67 -3.96 -10.57 -24.78
CA ASP A 67 -4.30 -10.79 -23.36
C ASP A 67 -3.16 -10.37 -22.43
N TRP A 68 -1.91 -10.73 -22.76
CA TRP A 68 -0.75 -10.29 -21.99
C TRP A 68 -0.56 -8.76 -22.03
N ARG A 69 -0.73 -8.11 -23.18
CA ARG A 69 -0.70 -6.63 -23.26
C ARG A 69 -1.81 -5.99 -22.46
N ARG A 70 -3.00 -6.58 -22.43
CA ARG A 70 -4.11 -6.11 -21.60
C ARG A 70 -3.78 -6.26 -20.11
N PHE A 71 -3.25 -7.40 -19.71
CA PHE A 71 -2.76 -7.64 -18.35
C PHE A 71 -1.73 -6.58 -17.94
N ARG A 72 -0.69 -6.34 -18.74
CA ARG A 72 0.33 -5.32 -18.44
C ARG A 72 -0.15 -3.88 -18.61
N GLY A 73 -1.19 -3.63 -19.39
CA GLY A 73 -1.87 -2.33 -19.42
C GLY A 73 -2.62 -2.03 -18.13
N ALA A 74 -3.15 -3.06 -17.46
CA ALA A 74 -3.81 -2.94 -16.16
C ALA A 74 -2.84 -2.96 -14.98
N TYR A 75 -1.73 -3.68 -15.13
CA TYR A 75 -0.65 -3.80 -14.14
C TYR A 75 0.70 -3.41 -14.77
N PRO A 76 0.92 -2.10 -15.02
CA PRO A 76 2.15 -1.61 -15.66
C PRO A 76 3.40 -1.75 -14.76
N TYR A 77 3.20 -1.96 -13.46
CA TYR A 77 4.26 -2.15 -12.49
C TYR A 77 4.23 -3.56 -11.90
N HIS A 78 4.91 -3.75 -10.78
CA HIS A 78 5.17 -5.06 -10.23
C HIS A 78 3.94 -5.76 -9.66
N ILE A 79 3.62 -6.92 -10.22
CA ILE A 79 2.61 -7.85 -9.69
C ILE A 79 3.10 -9.28 -9.92
N GLN A 80 3.07 -10.10 -8.86
CA GLN A 80 3.48 -11.50 -8.92
C GLN A 80 2.27 -12.41 -8.75
N GLY A 81 2.16 -13.42 -9.61
CA GLY A 81 1.14 -14.46 -9.44
C GLY A 81 0.68 -15.12 -10.74
N VAL A 82 -0.45 -15.80 -10.63
CA VAL A 82 -1.09 -16.53 -11.72
C VAL A 82 -2.26 -15.71 -12.23
N ALA A 83 -2.29 -15.39 -13.52
CA ALA A 83 -3.43 -14.75 -14.17
C ALA A 83 -4.02 -15.65 -15.27
N LEU A 84 -5.35 -15.62 -15.39
CA LEU A 84 -6.08 -16.36 -16.41
C LEU A 84 -7.03 -15.44 -17.17
N SER A 85 -7.14 -15.67 -18.49
CA SER A 85 -8.26 -15.14 -19.27
C SER A 85 -9.57 -15.85 -18.91
N ASP A 86 -10.68 -15.26 -19.33
CA ASP A 86 -11.93 -16.00 -19.48
C ASP A 86 -11.72 -17.17 -20.45
N ALA A 87 -12.52 -18.23 -20.27
CA ALA A 87 -12.49 -19.37 -21.19
C ALA A 87 -13.05 -18.94 -22.55
N SER A 88 -12.37 -19.31 -23.63
CA SER A 88 -12.89 -19.18 -24.99
C SER A 88 -14.14 -20.07 -25.18
N PRO A 89 -14.88 -19.94 -26.30
CA PRO A 89 -15.95 -20.88 -26.64
C PRO A 89 -15.50 -22.35 -26.68
N GLU A 90 -14.23 -22.62 -27.02
CA GLU A 90 -13.64 -23.96 -26.99
C GLU A 90 -13.18 -24.40 -25.59
N GLY A 91 -13.31 -23.54 -24.58
CA GLY A 91 -12.90 -23.78 -23.20
C GLY A 91 -11.42 -23.50 -22.91
N VAL A 92 -10.69 -22.94 -23.88
CA VAL A 92 -9.24 -22.67 -23.80
C VAL A 92 -9.00 -21.36 -23.05
N ARG A 93 -7.88 -21.25 -22.32
CA ARG A 93 -7.50 -20.03 -21.58
C ARG A 93 -6.07 -19.59 -21.89
N THR A 94 -5.83 -18.28 -21.87
CA THR A 94 -4.49 -17.72 -21.72
C THR A 94 -4.08 -17.81 -20.24
N LEU A 95 -2.92 -18.39 -19.97
CA LEU A 95 -2.25 -18.40 -18.68
C LEU A 95 -1.07 -17.43 -18.71
N ILE A 96 -0.96 -16.61 -17.67
CA ILE A 96 0.20 -15.74 -17.42
C ILE A 96 0.74 -16.07 -16.04
N LEU A 97 2.01 -16.45 -15.96
CA LEU A 97 2.79 -16.50 -14.72
C LEU A 97 3.60 -15.21 -14.65
N ALA A 98 3.11 -14.25 -13.87
CA ALA A 98 3.68 -12.92 -13.75
C ALA A 98 4.84 -12.91 -12.74
N GLU A 99 6.00 -12.43 -13.17
CA GLU A 99 7.21 -12.22 -12.36
C GLU A 99 7.56 -13.37 -11.40
N PRO A 100 7.82 -14.60 -11.90
CA PRO A 100 8.21 -15.72 -11.03
C PRO A 100 9.42 -15.41 -10.12
N PRO A 101 9.55 -16.07 -8.95
CA PRO A 101 10.67 -15.85 -8.05
C PRO A 101 12.04 -16.11 -8.68
N PRO A 102 13.11 -15.45 -8.18
CA PRO A 102 14.47 -15.77 -8.56
C PRO A 102 14.80 -17.21 -8.15
N GLY A 103 15.06 -18.06 -9.15
CA GLY A 103 15.29 -19.49 -8.96
C GLY A 103 14.30 -20.39 -9.72
N VAL A 104 13.09 -19.90 -10.00
CA VAL A 104 12.12 -20.63 -10.83
C VAL A 104 12.56 -20.58 -12.30
N THR A 105 12.74 -21.74 -12.91
CA THR A 105 13.14 -21.89 -14.30
C THR A 105 11.96 -22.25 -15.21
N PHE A 106 12.14 -22.11 -16.53
CA PHE A 106 11.17 -22.61 -17.51
C PHE A 106 10.95 -24.13 -17.41
N LYS A 107 11.93 -24.87 -16.91
CA LYS A 107 11.79 -26.31 -16.68
C LYS A 107 10.83 -26.56 -15.54
N ASP A 108 11.03 -25.91 -14.40
CA ASP A 108 10.16 -26.05 -13.22
C ASP A 108 8.71 -25.67 -13.54
N ILE A 109 8.51 -24.62 -14.35
CA ILE A 109 7.18 -24.22 -14.82
C ILE A 109 6.50 -25.31 -15.67
N LYS A 110 7.24 -25.99 -16.55
CA LYS A 110 6.70 -27.11 -17.33
C LYS A 110 6.41 -28.32 -16.44
N GLU A 111 7.23 -28.57 -15.44
CA GLU A 111 7.07 -29.68 -14.50
C GLU A 111 5.92 -29.45 -13.51
N ALA A 112 5.55 -28.20 -13.22
CA ALA A 112 4.39 -27.88 -12.39
C ALA A 112 3.04 -28.16 -13.09
N ALA A 113 3.02 -28.27 -14.43
CA ALA A 113 1.84 -28.66 -15.20
C ALA A 113 2.22 -29.50 -16.45
N PRO A 114 2.71 -30.75 -16.27
CA PRO A 114 3.27 -31.55 -17.35
C PRO A 114 2.26 -31.82 -18.46
N GLY A 115 2.64 -31.51 -19.71
CA GLY A 115 1.80 -31.75 -20.89
C GLY A 115 0.60 -30.81 -21.06
N LEU A 116 0.32 -29.93 -20.09
CA LEU A 116 -0.81 -29.00 -20.13
C LEU A 116 -0.43 -27.63 -20.70
N LEU A 117 0.84 -27.21 -20.57
CA LEU A 117 1.30 -25.94 -21.10
C LEU A 117 1.56 -26.02 -22.61
N VAL A 118 0.63 -25.50 -23.40
CA VAL A 118 0.79 -25.40 -24.86
C VAL A 118 1.49 -24.08 -25.20
N LYS A 119 2.61 -24.19 -25.93
CA LYS A 119 3.44 -23.06 -26.42
C LYS A 119 3.88 -22.03 -25.34
N PRO A 120 4.42 -22.46 -24.18
CA PRO A 120 4.90 -21.52 -23.17
C PRO A 120 6.06 -20.69 -23.74
N HIS A 121 6.01 -19.37 -23.60
CA HIS A 121 7.04 -18.45 -24.03
C HIS A 121 7.16 -17.25 -23.08
N ALA A 122 8.31 -16.59 -23.09
CA ALA A 122 8.53 -15.38 -22.28
C ALA A 122 7.99 -14.14 -22.99
N CYS A 123 7.35 -13.25 -22.24
CA CYS A 123 7.06 -11.88 -22.67
C CYS A 123 7.74 -10.89 -21.73
N TYR A 124 8.17 -9.73 -22.27
CA TYR A 124 8.91 -8.71 -21.54
C TYR A 124 8.12 -7.41 -21.54
N HIS A 125 7.87 -6.86 -20.35
CA HIS A 125 7.24 -5.56 -20.18
C HIS A 125 8.28 -4.56 -19.70
N ARG A 126 8.37 -3.40 -20.33
CA ARG A 126 9.35 -2.37 -19.98
C ARG A 126 8.87 -1.60 -18.75
N VAL A 127 9.78 -1.34 -17.81
CA VAL A 127 9.53 -0.49 -16.64
C VAL A 127 10.66 0.54 -16.60
N GLY A 128 10.33 1.83 -16.66
CA GLY A 128 11.34 2.90 -16.77
C GLY A 128 12.14 2.83 -18.08
N TYR A 129 13.40 3.31 -18.07
CA TYR A 129 14.18 3.44 -19.30
C TYR A 129 14.75 2.10 -19.79
N ASP A 130 15.51 1.41 -18.95
CA ASP A 130 16.18 0.14 -19.31
C ASP A 130 15.64 -1.06 -18.53
N GLY A 131 14.81 -0.85 -17.51
CA GLY A 131 14.22 -1.90 -16.70
C GLY A 131 13.10 -2.68 -17.41
N TRP A 132 12.84 -3.89 -16.91
CA TRP A 132 11.78 -4.75 -17.42
C TRP A 132 11.32 -5.80 -16.40
N THR A 133 10.11 -6.30 -16.60
CA THR A 133 9.59 -7.51 -15.96
C THR A 133 9.37 -8.59 -17.01
N ARG A 134 9.56 -9.86 -16.64
CA ARG A 134 9.40 -11.01 -17.52
C ARG A 134 8.30 -11.91 -17.00
N ASP A 135 7.40 -12.27 -17.90
CA ASP A 135 6.27 -13.16 -17.64
C ASP A 135 6.37 -14.41 -18.50
N VAL A 136 5.78 -15.50 -18.04
CA VAL A 136 5.53 -16.68 -18.89
C VAL A 136 4.09 -16.66 -19.35
N VAL A 137 3.89 -16.69 -20.67
CA VAL A 137 2.58 -16.76 -21.30
C VAL A 137 2.43 -18.13 -21.96
N ALA A 138 1.33 -18.82 -21.68
CA ALA A 138 1.02 -20.14 -22.22
C ALA A 138 -0.47 -20.29 -22.48
N THR A 139 -0.84 -21.30 -23.25
CA THR A 139 -2.23 -21.73 -23.41
C THR A 139 -2.51 -22.89 -22.48
N LEU A 140 -3.61 -22.80 -21.73
CA LEU A 140 -4.19 -23.95 -21.04
C LEU A 140 -5.34 -24.53 -21.87
N PRO A 141 -5.39 -25.86 -22.05
CA PRO A 141 -6.51 -26.52 -22.72
C PRO A 141 -7.78 -26.38 -21.88
N ARG A 142 -8.90 -26.89 -22.41
CA ARG A 142 -10.12 -27.02 -21.62
C ARG A 142 -9.87 -27.94 -20.42
N LEU A 143 -9.97 -27.37 -19.23
CA LEU A 143 -9.88 -28.06 -17.95
C LEU A 143 -11.23 -27.92 -17.23
N ASP A 144 -11.63 -28.96 -16.51
CA ASP A 144 -12.71 -28.80 -15.53
C ASP A 144 -12.22 -28.00 -14.30
N GLU A 145 -13.14 -27.68 -13.38
CA GLU A 145 -12.84 -26.85 -12.21
C GLU A 145 -11.81 -27.50 -11.27
N ALA A 146 -11.85 -28.82 -11.10
CA ALA A 146 -10.94 -29.55 -10.23
C ALA A 146 -9.53 -29.60 -10.82
N GLN A 147 -9.41 -29.91 -12.10
CA GLN A 147 -8.15 -29.88 -12.85
C GLN A 147 -7.55 -28.47 -12.87
N LEU A 148 -8.37 -27.45 -13.08
CA LEU A 148 -7.90 -26.07 -13.06
C LEU A 148 -7.40 -25.68 -11.68
N ALA A 149 -8.12 -26.04 -10.61
CA ALA A 149 -7.69 -25.79 -9.24
C ALA A 149 -6.38 -26.52 -8.89
N GLU A 150 -6.20 -27.76 -9.36
CA GLU A 150 -4.97 -28.52 -9.19
C GLU A 150 -3.78 -27.85 -9.88
N VAL A 151 -3.94 -27.43 -11.14
CA VAL A 151 -2.92 -26.71 -11.91
C VAL A 151 -2.56 -25.38 -11.26
N VAL A 152 -3.56 -24.59 -10.85
CA VAL A 152 -3.35 -23.32 -10.14
C VAL A 152 -2.63 -23.57 -8.81
N GLY A 153 -3.04 -24.58 -8.05
CA GLY A 153 -2.38 -24.97 -6.80
C GLY A 153 -0.92 -25.41 -7.01
N GLY A 154 -0.63 -26.11 -8.11
CA GLY A 154 0.72 -26.47 -8.53
C GLY A 154 1.59 -25.23 -8.78
N PHE A 155 1.09 -24.26 -9.56
CA PHE A 155 1.80 -23.00 -9.78
C PHE A 155 1.94 -22.16 -8.52
N GLN A 156 0.94 -22.11 -7.65
CA GLN A 156 1.02 -21.38 -6.39
C GLN A 156 2.11 -21.95 -5.48
N ARG A 157 2.22 -23.29 -5.37
CA ARG A 157 3.34 -23.94 -4.66
C ARG A 157 4.68 -23.65 -5.32
N LEU A 158 4.76 -23.65 -6.65
CA LEU A 158 6.00 -23.31 -7.36
C LEU A 158 6.44 -21.86 -7.10
N LEU A 159 5.50 -20.91 -7.15
CA LEU A 159 5.79 -19.48 -7.02
C LEU A 159 5.94 -19.04 -5.57
N PHE A 160 5.25 -19.67 -4.62
CA PHE A 160 5.12 -19.15 -3.25
C PHE A 160 5.38 -20.20 -2.18
N GLN A 161 5.80 -21.42 -2.54
CA GLN A 161 6.04 -22.56 -1.64
C GLN A 161 4.79 -23.10 -0.91
N THR A 162 3.63 -22.45 -1.09
CA THR A 162 2.35 -22.86 -0.51
C THR A 162 1.18 -22.59 -1.47
N ALA A 163 0.09 -23.34 -1.32
CA ALA A 163 -1.19 -23.08 -1.99
C ALA A 163 -2.22 -22.44 -1.06
N TYR A 164 -1.81 -22.03 0.15
CA TYR A 164 -2.67 -21.34 1.10
C TYR A 164 -3.29 -20.10 0.45
N LYS A 165 -4.64 -20.03 0.47
CA LYS A 165 -5.43 -18.98 -0.20
C LYS A 165 -4.99 -18.71 -1.65
N ALA A 166 -4.64 -19.77 -2.37
CA ALA A 166 -4.33 -19.72 -3.80
C ALA A 166 -5.39 -18.89 -4.56
N TYR A 167 -4.94 -17.89 -5.30
CA TYR A 167 -5.80 -17.00 -6.09
C TYR A 167 -5.38 -16.96 -7.55
N VAL A 168 -6.30 -16.50 -8.39
CA VAL A 168 -6.06 -16.23 -9.80
C VAL A 168 -6.46 -14.81 -10.11
N LEU A 169 -5.55 -14.04 -10.68
CA LEU A 169 -5.84 -12.73 -11.22
C LEU A 169 -6.65 -12.88 -12.50
N GLY A 170 -7.72 -12.08 -12.63
CA GLY A 170 -8.34 -11.92 -13.94
C GLY A 170 -7.42 -11.09 -14.85
N ILE A 171 -7.61 -11.18 -16.16
CA ILE A 171 -7.01 -10.24 -17.13
C ILE A 171 -8.05 -9.13 -17.36
N PRO A 172 -8.00 -8.01 -16.61
CA PRO A 172 -9.07 -7.04 -16.62
C PRO A 172 -9.01 -6.16 -17.87
N SER A 173 -10.13 -5.55 -18.25
CA SER A 173 -10.16 -4.55 -19.33
C SER A 173 -9.59 -3.19 -18.92
N ALA A 174 -9.45 -2.94 -17.62
CA ALA A 174 -8.95 -1.70 -17.04
C ALA A 174 -8.16 -2.00 -15.75
N PRO A 175 -7.28 -1.08 -15.29
CA PRO A 175 -6.67 -1.18 -13.97
C PRO A 175 -7.73 -1.35 -12.87
N PRO A 176 -7.47 -2.17 -11.83
CA PRO A 176 -8.39 -2.31 -10.71
C PRO A 176 -8.60 -0.96 -10.05
N ALA A 177 -9.87 -0.53 -9.97
CA ALA A 177 -10.23 0.73 -9.35
C ALA A 177 -10.15 0.60 -7.82
N ARG A 178 -9.42 1.53 -7.20
CA ARG A 178 -9.44 1.70 -5.74
C ARG A 178 -10.81 2.16 -5.29
N ARG A 179 -11.31 1.58 -4.21
CA ARG A 179 -12.51 2.03 -3.52
C ARG A 179 -12.14 3.16 -2.56
N GLU A 180 -13.08 4.08 -2.30
CA GLU A 180 -12.89 5.11 -1.27
C GLU A 180 -12.66 4.51 0.12
N SER A 181 -13.12 3.27 0.35
CA SER A 181 -12.91 2.48 1.57
C SER A 181 -11.50 1.87 1.70
N ASP A 182 -10.70 1.85 0.62
CA ASP A 182 -9.36 1.25 0.62
C ASP A 182 -8.36 2.20 1.31
N VAL A 183 -8.49 2.37 2.62
CA VAL A 183 -7.59 3.20 3.44
C VAL A 183 -6.26 2.46 3.58
N LEU A 184 -5.19 3.06 3.04
CA LEU A 184 -3.82 2.53 3.06
C LEU A 184 -2.86 3.28 3.99
N ASP A 185 -3.28 4.45 4.50
CA ASP A 185 -2.57 5.16 5.55
C ASP A 185 -3.23 4.97 6.91
N LEU A 186 -2.55 4.25 7.80
CA LEU A 186 -2.92 4.09 9.20
C LEU A 186 -1.91 4.84 10.07
N GLN A 187 -2.43 5.56 11.06
CA GLN A 187 -1.64 6.19 12.11
C GLN A 187 -1.99 5.51 13.43
N VAL A 188 -1.15 4.57 13.85
CA VAL A 188 -1.31 3.85 15.11
C VAL A 188 -0.25 4.35 16.08
N THR A 189 -0.67 4.98 17.16
CA THR A 189 0.25 5.44 18.20
C THR A 189 0.82 4.26 18.99
N ALA A 190 1.96 4.47 19.64
CA ALA A 190 2.54 3.46 20.53
C ALA A 190 1.59 3.08 21.68
N ALA A 191 0.84 4.06 22.20
CA ALA A 191 -0.15 3.82 23.25
C ALA A 191 -1.30 2.93 22.75
N GLU A 192 -1.84 3.21 21.56
CA GLU A 192 -2.91 2.40 20.97
C GLU A 192 -2.43 0.98 20.68
N LEU A 193 -1.24 0.82 20.07
CA LEU A 193 -0.73 -0.51 19.76
C LEU A 193 -0.49 -1.32 21.03
N GLN A 194 0.15 -0.73 22.06
CA GLN A 194 0.35 -1.36 23.37
C GLN A 194 -0.99 -1.78 23.98
N GLN A 195 -1.97 -0.87 23.96
CA GLN A 195 -3.31 -1.14 24.49
C GLN A 195 -3.99 -2.29 23.74
N TRP A 196 -3.85 -2.36 22.41
CA TRP A 196 -4.55 -3.36 21.61
C TRP A 196 -4.05 -4.78 21.80
N VAL A 197 -2.75 -4.96 22.07
CA VAL A 197 -2.12 -6.29 22.00
C VAL A 197 -1.52 -6.79 23.31
N PHE A 198 -1.29 -5.91 24.29
CA PHE A 198 -0.77 -6.28 25.61
C PHE A 198 -1.73 -5.95 26.76
N ASP A 199 -2.42 -4.80 26.72
CA ASP A 199 -3.28 -4.40 27.84
C ASP A 199 -4.73 -4.89 27.68
N ALA A 200 -5.23 -4.94 26.44
CA ALA A 200 -6.44 -5.67 26.12
C ALA A 200 -6.12 -7.16 26.20
N SER A 201 -7.01 -7.97 26.80
CA SER A 201 -6.90 -9.42 26.88
C SER A 201 -7.06 -10.11 25.51
N GLU A 202 -6.45 -9.54 24.47
CA GLU A 202 -6.50 -10.01 23.10
C GLU A 202 -5.76 -11.33 22.98
N ARG A 203 -6.38 -12.26 22.26
CA ARG A 203 -5.79 -13.55 21.98
C ARG A 203 -5.70 -13.77 20.48
N PHE A 204 -4.75 -14.62 20.13
CA PHE A 204 -4.34 -14.88 18.77
C PHE A 204 -4.47 -16.38 18.51
N SER A 205 -5.25 -16.72 17.49
CA SER A 205 -5.52 -18.07 17.04
C SER A 205 -4.66 -18.39 15.80
N PRO A 206 -3.88 -19.48 15.80
CA PRO A 206 -3.05 -19.84 14.65
C PRO A 206 -3.90 -20.20 13.42
N ILE A 207 -3.48 -19.77 12.23
CA ILE A 207 -4.22 -20.03 10.98
C ILE A 207 -4.33 -21.51 10.62
N ASP A 208 -3.36 -22.32 11.07
CA ASP A 208 -3.34 -23.77 10.85
C ASP A 208 -4.14 -24.54 11.92
N GLY A 209 -4.77 -23.83 12.86
CA GLY A 209 -5.49 -24.40 13.99
C GLY A 209 -4.58 -24.68 15.19
N GLY A 210 -5.14 -24.65 16.40
CA GLY A 210 -4.39 -24.80 17.65
C GLY A 210 -4.97 -23.95 18.77
N PRO A 211 -4.33 -23.98 19.97
CA PRO A 211 -4.78 -23.18 21.09
C PRO A 211 -4.48 -21.69 20.88
N GLU A 212 -5.44 -20.85 21.28
CA GLU A 212 -5.30 -19.40 21.36
C GLU A 212 -4.27 -18.96 22.41
N ALA A 213 -3.45 -17.96 22.08
CA ALA A 213 -2.44 -17.42 22.99
C ALA A 213 -2.44 -15.87 22.97
N PRO A 214 -2.19 -15.21 24.11
CA PRO A 214 -1.97 -13.76 24.11
C PRO A 214 -0.63 -13.43 23.44
N LEU A 215 -0.48 -12.20 22.92
CA LEU A 215 0.72 -11.79 22.18
C LEU A 215 1.99 -11.95 23.04
N GLU A 216 1.90 -11.66 24.34
CA GLU A 216 3.02 -11.85 25.28
C GLU A 216 3.56 -13.29 25.25
N THR A 217 2.68 -14.29 25.20
CA THR A 217 3.09 -15.69 25.11
C THR A 217 3.75 -16.00 23.77
N LEU A 218 3.21 -15.48 22.66
CA LEU A 218 3.79 -15.68 21.33
C LEU A 218 5.20 -15.08 21.23
N VAL A 219 5.37 -13.85 21.73
CA VAL A 219 6.65 -13.13 21.77
C VAL A 219 7.67 -13.85 22.66
N GLN A 220 7.25 -14.44 23.78
CA GLN A 220 8.14 -15.13 24.72
C GLN A 220 8.51 -16.55 24.29
N ARG A 221 7.56 -17.32 23.72
CA ARG A 221 7.83 -18.70 23.29
C ARG A 221 8.50 -18.80 21.94
N GLY A 222 8.21 -17.85 21.05
CA GLY A 222 8.74 -17.85 19.69
C GLY A 222 8.32 -19.07 18.87
N GLU A 223 7.11 -19.59 19.11
CA GLU A 223 6.53 -20.63 18.25
C GLU A 223 6.24 -20.03 16.86
N PRO A 224 6.89 -20.51 15.79
CA PRO A 224 6.72 -19.95 14.46
C PRO A 224 5.28 -20.15 13.98
N GLY A 225 4.74 -19.14 13.30
CA GLY A 225 3.42 -19.24 12.68
C GLY A 225 2.80 -17.88 12.39
N VAL A 226 1.65 -17.92 11.72
CA VAL A 226 0.78 -16.76 11.50
C VAL A 226 -0.50 -16.96 12.32
N TYR A 227 -0.92 -15.91 13.00
CA TYR A 227 -2.02 -15.93 13.93
C TYR A 227 -2.99 -14.78 13.62
N LEU A 228 -4.28 -15.04 13.78
CA LEU A 228 -5.34 -14.05 13.66
C LEU A 228 -5.81 -13.65 15.05
N SER A 229 -6.07 -12.36 15.22
CA SER A 229 -6.67 -11.81 16.43
C SER A 229 -8.11 -12.28 16.58
N ASP A 230 -8.54 -12.64 17.79
CA ASP A 230 -9.92 -13.08 18.05
C ASP A 230 -10.94 -11.96 17.80
N SER A 231 -10.58 -10.73 18.16
CA SER A 231 -11.30 -9.54 17.70
C SER A 231 -10.72 -9.15 16.33
N PRO A 232 -11.48 -9.27 15.23
CA PRO A 232 -10.91 -9.17 13.88
C PRO A 232 -10.22 -7.83 13.62
N GLY A 233 -9.26 -7.84 12.70
CA GLY A 233 -8.53 -6.64 12.28
C GLY A 233 -7.01 -6.70 12.46
N LEU A 234 -6.47 -7.68 13.19
CA LEU A 234 -5.02 -7.84 13.37
C LEU A 234 -4.53 -9.25 13.00
N VAL A 235 -3.32 -9.29 12.44
CA VAL A 235 -2.59 -10.50 12.09
C VAL A 235 -1.21 -10.42 12.73
N ALA A 236 -0.79 -11.48 13.42
CA ALA A 236 0.54 -11.61 14.00
C ALA A 236 1.35 -12.67 13.27
N TRP A 237 2.58 -12.37 12.90
CA TRP A 237 3.54 -13.32 12.34
C TRP A 237 4.74 -13.46 13.27
N VAL A 238 4.93 -14.65 13.84
CA VAL A 238 6.03 -14.97 14.74
C VAL A 238 7.22 -15.49 13.93
N ILE A 239 8.33 -14.76 14.02
CA ILE A 239 9.63 -15.09 13.42
C ILE A 239 10.59 -15.46 14.55
N PRO A 240 10.94 -16.75 14.71
CA PRO A 240 11.93 -17.18 15.69
C PRO A 240 13.30 -16.58 15.37
N ARG A 241 14.04 -16.18 16.41
CA ARG A 241 15.39 -15.57 16.25
C ARG A 241 16.51 -16.59 16.29
N ASP A 242 16.20 -17.85 16.62
CA ASP A 242 17.14 -18.97 16.66
C ASP A 242 17.24 -19.73 15.33
N ARG A 243 16.40 -19.38 14.35
CA ARG A 243 16.30 -20.04 13.04
C ARG A 243 16.45 -19.05 11.89
N PRO A 244 16.95 -19.51 10.75
CA PRO A 244 17.07 -18.67 9.58
C PRO A 244 15.72 -18.40 8.91
N PHE A 245 15.57 -17.19 8.36
CA PHE A 245 14.36 -16.68 7.74
C PHE A 245 13.73 -17.62 6.70
N GLU A 246 14.56 -18.37 5.96
CA GLU A 246 14.09 -19.29 4.93
C GLU A 246 13.19 -20.39 5.49
N ASP A 247 13.34 -20.73 6.77
CA ASP A 247 12.48 -21.69 7.47
C ASP A 247 11.09 -21.09 7.78
N SER A 248 10.88 -19.79 7.55
CA SER A 248 9.61 -19.06 7.69
C SER A 248 9.05 -18.53 6.37
N ALA A 249 9.50 -19.07 5.22
CA ALA A 249 9.12 -18.58 3.91
C ALA A 249 7.62 -18.78 3.60
N VAL A 250 7.02 -19.86 4.11
CA VAL A 250 5.59 -20.16 3.96
C VAL A 250 4.77 -19.19 4.81
N GLU A 251 5.19 -18.96 6.05
CA GLU A 251 4.58 -18.03 7.01
C GLU A 251 4.67 -16.60 6.51
N ALA A 252 5.80 -16.21 5.89
CA ALA A 252 5.93 -14.91 5.23
C ALA A 252 4.86 -14.72 4.14
N ARG A 253 4.59 -15.77 3.35
CA ARG A 253 3.54 -15.74 2.33
C ARG A 253 2.14 -15.69 2.96
N GLN A 254 1.89 -16.52 3.96
CA GLN A 254 0.61 -16.53 4.68
C GLN A 254 0.33 -15.16 5.30
N PHE A 255 1.31 -14.56 5.99
CA PHE A 255 1.20 -13.20 6.54
C PHE A 255 0.93 -12.15 5.46
N ALA A 256 1.63 -12.21 4.32
CA ALA A 256 1.40 -11.28 3.22
C ALA A 256 0.02 -11.45 2.56
N LEU A 257 -0.63 -12.61 2.70
CA LEU A 257 -2.01 -12.85 2.24
C LEU A 257 -3.04 -12.45 3.29
N GLU A 258 -2.78 -12.72 4.56
CA GLU A 258 -3.66 -12.34 5.67
C GLU A 258 -3.62 -10.86 5.99
N SER A 259 -2.51 -10.17 5.72
CA SER A 259 -2.35 -8.76 5.99
C SER A 259 -2.14 -7.93 4.73
N ASP A 260 -2.63 -6.69 4.75
CA ASP A 260 -2.38 -5.72 3.68
C ASP A 260 -1.44 -4.59 4.11
N ILE A 261 -1.47 -4.19 5.39
CA ILE A 261 -0.66 -3.12 5.96
C ILE A 261 0.10 -3.61 7.18
N LEU A 262 1.36 -3.16 7.33
CA LEU A 262 2.15 -3.36 8.54
C LEU A 262 1.83 -2.24 9.54
N VAL A 263 1.37 -2.59 10.74
CA VAL A 263 1.01 -1.61 11.79
C VAL A 263 2.09 -1.46 12.87
N GLY A 264 2.90 -2.50 13.09
CA GLY A 264 3.96 -2.48 14.10
C GLY A 264 4.63 -3.84 14.27
N ALA A 265 5.41 -3.98 15.34
CA ALA A 265 5.98 -5.26 15.75
C ALA A 265 6.23 -5.28 17.26
N ALA A 266 6.34 -6.46 17.83
CA ALA A 266 6.82 -6.68 19.19
C ALA A 266 7.97 -7.69 19.17
N ALA A 267 8.93 -7.60 20.08
CA ALA A 267 10.05 -8.51 20.11
C ALA A 267 10.53 -8.82 21.52
N SER A 268 11.17 -9.99 21.64
CA SER A 268 11.92 -10.42 22.82
C SER A 268 13.28 -10.99 22.40
N GLY A 269 14.00 -11.58 23.37
CA GLY A 269 15.17 -12.39 23.08
C GLY A 269 14.89 -13.61 22.19
N GLN A 270 13.65 -14.12 22.17
CA GLN A 270 13.29 -15.38 21.50
C GLN A 270 12.70 -15.17 20.10
N ALA A 271 11.86 -14.16 19.92
CA ALA A 271 11.14 -13.94 18.66
C ALA A 271 10.93 -12.47 18.33
N LEU A 272 10.76 -12.22 17.03
CA LEU A 272 10.16 -11.03 16.48
C LEU A 272 8.73 -11.38 16.06
N VAL A 273 7.73 -10.66 16.56
CA VAL A 273 6.34 -10.78 16.15
C VAL A 273 5.93 -9.56 15.36
N VAL A 274 5.69 -9.74 14.07
CA VAL A 274 5.29 -8.70 13.13
C VAL A 274 3.77 -8.56 13.14
N LEU A 275 3.26 -7.34 13.28
CA LEU A 275 1.82 -7.06 13.39
C LEU A 275 1.33 -6.34 12.13
N GLY A 276 0.34 -6.94 11.47
CA GLY A 276 -0.34 -6.36 10.32
C GLY A 276 -1.83 -6.15 10.56
N ARG A 277 -2.44 -5.26 9.78
CA ARG A 277 -3.90 -5.18 9.66
C ARG A 277 -4.39 -6.38 8.87
N GLU A 278 -5.44 -7.05 9.36
CA GLU A 278 -6.15 -8.08 8.60
C GLU A 278 -6.62 -7.53 7.25
N ARG A 279 -6.34 -8.26 6.18
CA ARG A 279 -6.45 -7.80 4.81
C ARG A 279 -7.87 -7.37 4.50
N SER A 280 -7.99 -6.08 4.19
CA SER A 280 -9.22 -5.42 3.73
C SER A 280 -9.15 -5.09 2.24
N VAL A 281 -7.94 -4.89 1.71
CA VAL A 281 -7.70 -4.50 0.33
C VAL A 281 -7.37 -5.71 -0.55
N GLY A 282 -8.01 -5.77 -1.73
CA GLY A 282 -7.81 -6.83 -2.70
C GLY A 282 -6.35 -6.97 -3.15
N VAL A 283 -5.92 -8.21 -3.42
CA VAL A 283 -4.56 -8.54 -3.86
C VAL A 283 -4.22 -7.99 -5.26
N ASP A 284 -5.23 -7.60 -6.03
CA ASP A 284 -5.12 -6.90 -7.30
C ASP A 284 -4.89 -5.39 -7.14
N VAL A 285 -5.34 -4.81 -6.02
CA VAL A 285 -5.13 -3.39 -5.69
C VAL A 285 -3.83 -3.18 -4.92
N LEU A 286 -3.63 -3.95 -3.83
CA LEU A 286 -2.39 -3.95 -3.04
C LEU A 286 -1.81 -5.37 -3.04
N PRO A 287 -0.90 -5.68 -3.99
CA PRO A 287 -0.27 -6.98 -4.09
C PRO A 287 0.43 -7.39 -2.79
N PRO A 288 0.31 -8.66 -2.37
CA PRO A 288 1.07 -9.19 -1.25
C PRO A 288 2.57 -8.90 -1.38
N LEU A 289 3.24 -8.66 -0.25
CA LEU A 289 4.70 -8.56 -0.21
C LEU A 289 5.34 -9.87 -0.68
N ARG A 290 6.51 -9.75 -1.30
CA ARG A 290 7.23 -10.89 -1.88
C ARG A 290 8.17 -11.53 -0.87
N THR A 291 8.05 -12.84 -0.70
CA THR A 291 8.92 -13.61 0.20
C THR A 291 10.39 -13.47 -0.18
N GLU A 292 10.73 -13.43 -1.46
CA GLU A 292 12.11 -13.25 -1.93
C GLU A 292 12.67 -11.86 -1.60
N THR A 293 11.83 -10.82 -1.59
CA THR A 293 12.26 -9.46 -1.22
C THR A 293 12.46 -9.37 0.29
N LEU A 294 11.57 -10.00 1.09
CA LEU A 294 11.77 -10.10 2.54
C LEU A 294 13.03 -10.90 2.89
N ALA A 295 13.28 -12.03 2.22
CA ALA A 295 14.49 -12.82 2.40
C ALA A 295 15.75 -12.02 2.05
N MET A 296 15.72 -11.26 0.94
CA MET A 296 16.80 -10.35 0.57
C MET A 296 17.04 -9.30 1.67
N LEU A 297 16.00 -8.65 2.19
CA LEU A 297 16.13 -7.65 3.27
C LEU A 297 16.71 -8.24 4.56
N ALA A 298 16.35 -9.49 4.90
CA ALA A 298 16.94 -10.20 6.05
C ALA A 298 18.44 -10.50 5.82
N ALA A 299 18.83 -10.75 4.58
CA ALA A 299 20.22 -11.02 4.18
C ALA A 299 21.12 -9.77 4.16
N VAL A 300 20.56 -8.57 3.98
CA VAL A 300 21.32 -7.30 3.98
C VAL A 300 22.00 -7.08 5.33
N LYS A 301 23.32 -6.83 5.31
CA LYS A 301 24.13 -6.57 6.53
C LYS A 301 24.56 -5.12 6.68
N GLN A 302 24.40 -4.32 5.63
CA GLN A 302 24.63 -2.89 5.65
C GLN A 302 23.56 -2.20 6.50
N THR A 303 23.92 -1.06 7.09
CA THR A 303 22.97 -0.18 7.78
C THR A 303 22.25 0.75 6.83
N GLU A 304 22.72 0.88 5.59
CA GLU A 304 22.15 1.76 4.59
C GLU A 304 22.03 1.04 3.25
N LEU A 305 20.88 1.26 2.59
CA LEU A 305 20.66 0.97 1.18
C LEU A 305 20.37 2.28 0.46
N GLY A 306 20.96 2.47 -0.72
CA GLY A 306 20.86 3.71 -1.47
C GLY A 306 20.26 3.51 -2.85
N GLN A 307 19.43 4.47 -3.25
CA GLN A 307 19.01 4.68 -4.62
C GLN A 307 19.16 6.17 -4.94
N SER A 308 19.71 6.53 -6.10
CA SER A 308 19.90 7.95 -6.45
C SER A 308 20.08 8.13 -7.95
N TYR A 309 19.59 9.24 -8.49
CA TYR A 309 19.89 9.64 -9.87
C TYR A 309 21.20 10.42 -9.88
N GLU A 310 22.25 9.85 -10.46
CA GLU A 310 23.61 10.40 -10.45
C GLU A 310 23.76 11.52 -11.50
N ARG A 311 22.91 12.56 -11.41
CA ARG A 311 22.93 13.74 -12.28
C ARG A 311 24.21 14.56 -12.15
N ASN A 312 24.96 14.37 -11.07
CA ASN A 312 26.27 14.98 -10.85
C ASN A 312 27.40 14.20 -11.53
N SER A 313 27.13 13.01 -12.10
CA SER A 313 28.07 12.34 -12.99
C SER A 313 28.32 13.25 -14.20
N PHE A 314 29.57 13.51 -14.55
CA PHE A 314 29.87 14.33 -15.73
C PHE A 314 29.45 13.62 -17.04
N LEU A 315 29.12 12.32 -17.02
CA LEU A 315 28.54 11.62 -18.16
C LEU A 315 27.01 11.68 -18.19
N ALA A 316 26.36 12.20 -17.14
CA ALA A 316 24.93 12.50 -17.13
C ALA A 316 24.67 13.90 -17.70
N GLY A 317 23.49 14.13 -18.28
CA GLY A 317 23.12 15.44 -18.82
C GLY A 317 22.21 15.35 -20.04
N ARG A 318 21.88 16.54 -20.58
CA ARG A 318 21.12 16.64 -21.82
C ARG A 318 21.90 16.02 -22.98
N PHE A 319 21.28 15.09 -23.70
CA PHE A 319 21.93 14.39 -24.82
C PHE A 319 21.32 14.73 -26.18
N ASP A 320 20.13 15.34 -26.24
CA ASP A 320 19.46 15.72 -27.49
C ASP A 320 18.82 17.12 -27.44
N GLY A 321 19.32 17.99 -26.56
CA GLY A 321 18.82 19.35 -26.35
C GLY A 321 17.52 19.45 -25.54
N LYS A 322 16.73 18.37 -25.45
CA LYS A 322 15.43 18.34 -24.74
C LYS A 322 15.43 17.41 -23.53
N ARG A 323 15.95 16.20 -23.68
CA ARG A 323 15.94 15.12 -22.69
C ARG A 323 17.29 15.04 -21.99
N ASP A 324 17.22 14.82 -20.69
CA ASP A 324 18.33 14.58 -19.79
C ASP A 324 18.39 13.09 -19.43
N TRP A 325 19.59 12.51 -19.40
CA TRP A 325 19.80 11.16 -18.92
C TRP A 325 20.74 11.14 -17.71
N ALA A 326 20.53 10.19 -16.81
CA ALA A 326 21.45 9.91 -15.73
C ALA A 326 21.52 8.40 -15.44
N PRO A 327 22.70 7.88 -15.04
CA PRO A 327 22.76 6.56 -14.43
C PRO A 327 22.07 6.61 -13.05
N ILE A 328 21.42 5.52 -12.69
CA ILE A 328 20.81 5.33 -11.38
C ILE A 328 21.79 4.54 -10.53
N TYR A 329 22.25 5.14 -9.44
CA TYR A 329 22.93 4.41 -8.39
C TYR A 329 21.90 3.54 -7.64
N LEU A 330 22.24 2.26 -7.47
CA LEU A 330 21.51 1.31 -6.63
C LEU A 330 22.55 0.55 -5.79
N SER A 331 22.24 0.35 -4.51
CA SER A 331 22.90 -0.69 -3.72
C SER A 331 22.82 -2.03 -4.47
N PRO A 332 23.89 -2.85 -4.48
CA PRO A 332 23.91 -4.13 -5.20
C PRO A 332 22.71 -5.03 -4.91
N GLU A 333 22.20 -4.98 -3.68
CA GLU A 333 21.07 -5.76 -3.20
C GLU A 333 19.75 -5.35 -3.83
N LEU A 334 19.61 -4.11 -4.27
CA LEU A 334 18.38 -3.59 -4.89
C LEU A 334 18.30 -3.91 -6.39
N ILE A 335 19.39 -4.38 -7.01
CA ILE A 335 19.45 -4.61 -8.45
C ILE A 335 18.73 -5.92 -8.81
N ASP A 336 17.92 -5.88 -9.86
CA ASP A 336 17.11 -7.00 -10.36
C ASP A 336 16.06 -7.46 -9.33
N THR A 337 15.58 -6.51 -8.52
CA THR A 337 14.57 -6.73 -7.49
C THR A 337 13.37 -5.82 -7.70
N GLU A 338 12.23 -6.26 -7.18
CA GLU A 338 11.05 -5.43 -7.10
C GLU A 338 11.31 -4.18 -6.25
N TYR A 339 11.96 -4.30 -5.09
CA TYR A 339 12.14 -3.16 -4.19
C TYR A 339 12.97 -2.05 -4.84
N GLY A 340 14.09 -2.37 -5.49
CA GLY A 340 14.88 -1.38 -6.22
C GLY A 340 14.08 -0.65 -7.31
N SER A 341 13.18 -1.37 -7.97
CA SER A 341 12.34 -0.79 -9.02
C SER A 341 11.21 0.07 -8.45
N LEU A 342 10.60 -0.34 -7.34
CA LEU A 342 9.64 0.47 -6.60
C LEU A 342 10.25 1.76 -6.07
N LEU A 343 11.51 1.76 -5.62
CA LEU A 343 12.24 2.98 -5.26
C LEU A 343 12.38 3.91 -6.48
N ASN A 344 12.69 3.39 -7.67
CA ASN A 344 12.72 4.23 -8.86
C ASN A 344 11.35 4.82 -9.21
N ILE A 345 10.28 4.02 -9.14
CA ILE A 345 8.90 4.45 -9.42
C ILE A 345 8.48 5.57 -8.44
N THR A 346 8.70 5.36 -7.15
CA THR A 346 8.28 6.30 -6.10
C THR A 346 9.13 7.57 -6.06
N ASP A 347 10.40 7.53 -6.47
CA ASP A 347 11.23 8.73 -6.69
C ASP A 347 10.70 9.59 -7.85
N GLN A 348 10.22 8.95 -8.92
CA GLN A 348 9.58 9.66 -10.05
C GLN A 348 8.25 10.29 -9.63
N LEU A 349 7.46 9.61 -8.80
CA LEU A 349 6.26 10.19 -8.18
C LEU A 349 6.62 11.42 -7.34
N LEU A 350 7.59 11.29 -6.43
CA LEU A 350 8.02 12.37 -5.55
C LEU A 350 8.39 13.62 -6.36
N LYS A 351 9.26 13.46 -7.35
CA LYS A 351 9.77 14.57 -8.16
C LYS A 351 8.69 15.15 -9.07
N SER A 352 7.99 14.30 -9.84
CA SER A 352 6.97 14.76 -10.78
C SER A 352 5.86 15.50 -10.05
N TRP A 353 5.35 14.94 -8.95
CA TRP A 353 4.23 15.53 -8.22
C TRP A 353 4.64 16.78 -7.44
N SER A 354 5.81 16.77 -6.80
CA SER A 354 6.35 17.99 -6.17
C SER A 354 6.65 19.10 -7.18
N ASN A 355 6.90 18.75 -8.45
CA ASN A 355 7.09 19.69 -9.55
C ASN A 355 5.80 19.98 -10.34
N ASN A 356 4.62 19.73 -9.75
CA ASN A 356 3.33 20.06 -10.37
C ASN A 356 3.14 19.40 -11.75
N GLY A 357 3.61 18.16 -11.90
CA GLY A 357 3.52 17.37 -13.14
C GLY A 357 4.50 17.78 -14.25
N LEU A 358 5.32 18.82 -14.05
CA LEU A 358 6.16 19.36 -15.12
C LEU A 358 7.44 18.55 -15.36
N THR A 359 7.81 17.65 -14.45
CA THR A 359 8.90 16.69 -14.66
C THR A 359 8.32 15.38 -15.18
N ARG A 360 8.79 14.96 -16.36
CA ARG A 360 8.34 13.75 -17.06
C ARG A 360 9.52 12.79 -17.27
N TYR A 361 9.19 11.50 -17.42
CA TYR A 361 10.16 10.40 -17.55
C TYR A 361 9.77 9.46 -18.69
N ASP A 362 10.76 8.83 -19.31
CA ASP A 362 10.53 7.85 -20.39
C ASP A 362 9.93 6.55 -19.84
N ASN A 363 8.79 6.10 -20.40
CA ASN A 363 8.00 4.94 -19.96
C ASN A 363 7.62 4.98 -18.47
N PHE A 364 7.22 6.17 -18.02
CA PHE A 364 6.59 6.36 -16.73
C PHE A 364 5.20 6.97 -16.96
N ASP A 365 4.24 6.11 -17.26
CA ASP A 365 2.87 6.51 -17.56
C ASP A 365 1.99 6.49 -16.30
N TYR A 366 2.56 6.87 -15.16
CA TYR A 366 1.80 6.97 -13.91
C TYR A 366 0.77 8.09 -14.05
N PRO A 367 -0.52 7.87 -13.69
CA PRO A 367 -1.52 8.91 -13.84
C PRO A 367 -1.20 10.12 -12.98
N ASP A 368 -1.40 11.30 -13.54
CA ASP A 368 -1.34 12.56 -12.79
C ASP A 368 -2.41 12.54 -11.67
N PRO A 369 -2.08 13.00 -10.46
CA PRO A 369 -3.01 13.04 -9.34
C PRO A 369 -4.10 14.10 -9.57
N PRO A 370 -5.27 13.96 -8.92
CA PRO A 370 -6.37 14.92 -9.07
C PRO A 370 -6.03 16.31 -8.52
N ARG A 371 -5.06 16.39 -7.60
CA ARG A 371 -4.50 17.63 -7.05
C ARG A 371 -3.00 17.43 -6.85
N TRP A 372 -2.23 18.49 -6.95
CA TRP A 372 -0.79 18.48 -6.70
C TRP A 372 -0.50 18.87 -5.24
N PRO A 373 0.64 18.45 -4.66
CA PRO A 373 1.05 18.89 -3.32
C PRO A 373 1.32 20.39 -3.27
N PHE A 374 1.75 21.01 -4.38
CA PHE A 374 2.09 22.42 -4.45
C PHE A 374 1.47 23.09 -5.68
N PRO A 375 1.16 24.40 -5.63
CA PRO A 375 0.53 25.13 -6.73
C PRO A 375 1.47 25.41 -7.92
N ALA A 376 2.78 25.25 -7.72
CA ALA A 376 3.83 25.47 -8.70
C ALA A 376 4.98 24.50 -8.43
N PRO A 377 5.95 24.33 -9.34
CA PRO A 377 7.11 23.50 -9.07
C PRO A 377 7.81 23.91 -7.79
N LEU A 378 8.10 22.95 -6.91
CA LEU A 378 8.54 23.23 -5.54
C LEU A 378 9.77 24.15 -5.48
N ALA A 379 10.75 23.97 -6.36
CA ALA A 379 11.93 24.85 -6.41
C ALA A 379 11.54 26.32 -6.64
N SER A 380 10.59 26.59 -7.54
CA SER A 380 10.06 27.95 -7.78
C SER A 380 9.20 28.44 -6.60
N HIS A 381 8.43 27.55 -5.99
CA HIS A 381 7.57 27.87 -4.86
C HIS A 381 8.36 28.26 -3.60
N VAL A 382 9.49 27.58 -3.35
CA VAL A 382 10.44 27.87 -2.26
C VAL A 382 11.38 29.04 -2.60
N GLY A 383 11.55 29.35 -3.89
CA GLY A 383 12.55 30.29 -4.37
C GLY A 383 13.98 29.74 -4.23
N ALA A 384 14.15 28.44 -4.40
CA ALA A 384 15.43 27.73 -4.37
C ALA A 384 16.05 27.66 -5.77
N GLN A 385 17.37 27.76 -5.86
CA GLN A 385 18.12 27.58 -7.10
C GLN A 385 18.37 26.10 -7.40
N SER A 386 18.53 25.27 -6.37
CA SER A 386 18.62 23.83 -6.51
C SER A 386 17.81 23.16 -5.42
N LEU A 387 17.24 21.99 -5.74
CA LEU A 387 16.46 21.22 -4.81
C LEU A 387 16.77 19.74 -4.96
N THR A 388 17.13 19.11 -3.84
CA THR A 388 17.24 17.66 -3.76
C THR A 388 15.97 17.07 -3.15
N PHE A 389 15.37 16.10 -3.84
CA PHE A 389 14.19 15.36 -3.42
C PHE A 389 14.63 14.03 -2.80
N ASN A 390 14.22 13.71 -1.59
CA ASN A 390 14.60 12.46 -0.96
C ASN A 390 13.46 11.84 -0.15
N TRP A 391 13.26 10.54 -0.30
CA TRP A 391 12.50 9.76 0.68
C TRP A 391 13.42 9.39 1.84
N ASN A 392 12.96 9.66 3.05
CA ASN A 392 13.71 9.48 4.29
C ASN A 392 13.06 8.40 5.15
N THR A 393 13.86 7.44 5.57
CA THR A 393 13.44 6.36 6.48
C THR A 393 13.86 6.64 7.93
N TYR A 394 14.75 7.62 8.14
CA TYR A 394 15.14 8.05 9.46
C TYR A 394 13.94 8.72 10.16
N GLY A 395 13.60 8.21 11.34
CA GLY A 395 12.41 8.65 12.09
C GLY A 395 11.09 8.05 11.59
N MET A 396 11.11 7.06 10.69
CA MET A 396 9.92 6.30 10.29
C MET A 396 9.40 5.41 11.43
N GLY A 397 10.31 4.69 12.11
CA GLY A 397 10.00 3.78 13.20
C GLY A 397 10.57 4.24 14.56
N ALA A 398 9.87 3.92 15.64
CA ALA A 398 10.34 4.00 17.02
C ALA A 398 10.36 2.62 17.64
N ALA A 399 11.44 2.29 18.37
CA ALA A 399 11.53 1.12 19.21
C ALA A 399 11.43 1.55 20.69
N LEU A 400 10.53 0.91 21.42
CA LEU A 400 10.07 1.28 22.75
C LEU A 400 10.35 0.14 23.72
N ASP A 401 11.18 0.39 24.71
CA ASP A 401 11.58 -0.61 25.71
C ASP A 401 10.60 -0.61 26.90
N PHE A 402 9.81 -1.68 27.02
CA PHE A 402 8.90 -1.94 28.16
C PHE A 402 9.49 -2.94 29.16
N GLY A 403 10.77 -3.30 29.04
CA GLY A 403 11.47 -4.25 29.91
C GLY A 403 11.22 -5.71 29.55
N SER A 404 9.97 -6.18 29.54
CA SER A 404 9.65 -7.58 29.18
C SER A 404 9.64 -7.84 27.67
N HIS A 405 9.40 -6.78 26.89
CA HIS A 405 9.37 -6.79 25.44
C HIS A 405 9.78 -5.41 24.90
N GLU A 406 10.16 -5.38 23.62
CA GLU A 406 10.36 -4.15 22.86
C GLU A 406 9.22 -4.02 21.84
N LEU A 407 8.53 -2.88 21.84
CA LEU A 407 7.48 -2.57 20.86
C LEU A 407 8.04 -1.66 19.78
N ILE A 408 7.69 -1.90 18.52
CA ILE A 408 8.04 -1.02 17.40
C ILE A 408 6.78 -0.52 16.71
N THR A 409 6.74 0.79 16.53
CA THR A 409 5.61 1.51 15.93
C THR A 409 6.10 2.34 14.77
N PHE A 410 5.27 2.46 13.73
CA PHE A 410 5.54 3.30 12.58
C PHE A 410 4.62 4.52 12.59
N ARG A 411 5.14 5.68 12.19
CA ARG A 411 4.36 6.93 12.21
C ARG A 411 3.14 6.89 11.28
N SER A 412 3.31 6.30 10.10
CA SER A 412 2.28 6.19 9.08
C SER A 412 2.66 5.07 8.10
N THR A 413 1.65 4.48 7.48
CA THR A 413 1.81 3.33 6.59
C THR A 413 1.66 3.68 5.10
N GLY A 414 1.14 4.87 4.80
CA GLY A 414 0.82 5.29 3.43
C GLY A 414 2.04 5.64 2.56
N ALA A 415 3.11 6.17 3.16
CA ALA A 415 4.33 6.56 2.45
C ALA A 415 5.51 6.74 3.41
N LEU A 416 6.73 6.81 2.86
CA LEU A 416 7.91 7.23 3.61
C LEU A 416 7.87 8.75 3.91
N PRO A 417 8.49 9.22 5.00
CA PRO A 417 8.78 10.64 5.19
C PRO A 417 9.52 11.27 4.00
N VAL A 418 9.23 12.55 3.73
CA VAL A 418 9.89 13.32 2.67
C VAL A 418 10.93 14.27 3.26
N THR A 419 12.05 14.42 2.56
CA THR A 419 13.08 15.42 2.84
C THR A 419 13.39 16.21 1.58
N TYR A 420 13.40 17.53 1.69
CA TYR A 420 13.79 18.43 0.62
C TYR A 420 15.04 19.19 1.06
N ILE A 421 16.10 19.18 0.26
CA ILE A 421 17.35 19.84 0.61
C ILE A 421 17.58 20.99 -0.35
N ALA A 422 17.54 22.21 0.18
CA ALA A 422 17.94 23.45 -0.50
C ALA A 422 19.00 24.14 0.38
N PRO A 423 20.27 24.20 -0.05
CA PRO A 423 21.36 24.79 0.76
C PRO A 423 21.07 26.20 1.29
N GLU A 424 20.30 26.97 0.53
CA GLU A 424 20.01 28.38 0.76
C GLU A 424 18.63 28.68 1.35
N LYS A 425 17.78 27.66 1.56
CA LYS A 425 16.39 27.84 2.04
C LYS A 425 15.96 26.76 3.04
N PRO A 426 15.23 27.12 4.11
CA PRO A 426 14.55 26.13 4.93
C PRO A 426 13.39 25.50 4.15
N THR A 427 13.21 24.19 4.30
CA THR A 427 12.22 23.41 3.55
C THR A 427 11.22 22.66 4.45
N ASP A 428 11.38 22.73 5.78
CA ASP A 428 10.65 21.92 6.75
C ASP A 428 9.13 21.90 6.58
N THR A 429 8.52 23.05 6.35
CA THR A 429 7.07 23.19 6.17
C THR A 429 6.57 22.47 4.92
N TYR A 430 7.35 22.53 3.83
CA TYR A 430 7.03 21.86 2.58
C TYR A 430 7.21 20.36 2.69
N GLU A 431 8.16 19.88 3.49
CA GLU A 431 8.31 18.46 3.77
C GLU A 431 7.11 17.88 4.50
N ASP A 432 6.56 18.60 5.48
CA ASP A 432 5.40 18.14 6.24
C ASP A 432 4.12 18.18 5.39
N GLU A 433 3.96 19.22 4.56
CA GLU A 433 2.87 19.30 3.56
C GLU A 433 2.97 18.16 2.55
N ALA A 434 4.15 17.94 1.96
CA ALA A 434 4.37 16.83 1.04
C ALA A 434 4.14 15.48 1.70
N TYR A 435 4.67 15.26 2.90
CA TYR A 435 4.48 13.99 3.60
C TYR A 435 3.00 13.71 3.89
N GLY A 436 2.25 14.73 4.33
CA GLY A 436 0.80 14.68 4.50
C GLY A 436 0.09 14.32 3.18
N TYR A 437 0.46 15.00 2.10
CA TYR A 437 -0.08 14.71 0.78
C TYR A 437 0.21 13.27 0.31
N PHE A 438 1.47 12.83 0.32
CA PHE A 438 1.87 11.52 -0.22
C PHE A 438 1.29 10.34 0.55
N ARG A 439 1.17 10.43 1.88
CA ARG A 439 0.53 9.36 2.67
C ARG A 439 -0.98 9.28 2.40
N GLU A 440 -1.65 10.42 2.23
CA GLU A 440 -3.09 10.48 1.94
C GLU A 440 -3.46 10.03 0.52
N MET A 441 -2.47 9.93 -0.39
CA MET A 441 -2.70 9.43 -1.74
C MET A 441 -3.12 7.96 -1.78
N ASN A 442 -2.92 7.20 -0.69
CA ASN A 442 -3.23 5.78 -0.58
C ASN A 442 -2.64 4.96 -1.74
N ASP A 443 -1.45 5.31 -2.20
CA ASP A 443 -0.84 4.72 -3.39
C ASP A 443 -0.21 3.35 -3.07
N PRO A 444 -0.58 2.26 -3.75
CA PRO A 444 -0.03 0.94 -3.47
C PRO A 444 1.50 0.86 -3.59
N ASN A 445 2.12 1.64 -4.48
CA ASN A 445 3.58 1.60 -4.63
C ASN A 445 4.28 2.32 -3.47
N LEU A 446 3.73 3.46 -3.01
CA LEU A 446 4.25 4.18 -1.83
C LEU A 446 4.14 3.33 -0.56
N VAL A 447 2.99 2.67 -0.37
CA VAL A 447 2.72 1.78 0.78
C VAL A 447 3.69 0.62 0.80
N ARG A 448 3.93 -0.04 -0.35
CA ARG A 448 4.87 -1.17 -0.44
C ARG A 448 6.31 -0.76 -0.18
N VAL A 449 6.73 0.43 -0.64
CA VAL A 449 8.05 0.98 -0.31
C VAL A 449 8.18 1.22 1.20
N ALA A 450 7.14 1.77 1.84
CA ALA A 450 7.12 1.94 3.29
C ALA A 450 7.18 0.59 4.02
N GLN A 451 6.38 -0.41 3.61
CA GLN A 451 6.40 -1.74 4.21
C GLN A 451 7.78 -2.41 4.09
N TYR A 452 8.41 -2.37 2.92
CA TYR A 452 9.76 -2.93 2.75
C TYR A 452 10.81 -2.18 3.57
N ALA A 453 10.72 -0.85 3.69
CA ALA A 453 11.60 -0.09 4.57
C ALA A 453 11.42 -0.47 6.05
N ALA A 454 10.17 -0.67 6.49
CA ALA A 454 9.85 -1.12 7.83
C ALA A 454 10.40 -2.52 8.10
N PHE A 455 10.23 -3.48 7.19
CA PHE A 455 10.85 -4.80 7.31
C PHE A 455 12.38 -4.74 7.35
N TYR A 456 12.99 -3.87 6.54
CA TYR A 456 14.43 -3.65 6.59
C TYR A 456 14.87 -3.18 7.99
N GLN A 457 14.17 -2.21 8.58
CA GLN A 457 14.42 -1.75 9.94
C GLN A 457 14.23 -2.85 10.99
N LEU A 458 13.14 -3.63 10.91
CA LEU A 458 12.87 -4.74 11.82
C LEU A 458 13.94 -5.82 11.76
N PHE A 459 14.28 -6.30 10.55
CA PHE A 459 15.24 -7.39 10.38
C PHE A 459 16.66 -6.99 10.78
N ARG A 460 17.05 -5.73 10.56
CA ARG A 460 18.34 -5.20 10.99
C ARG A 460 18.40 -4.96 12.50
N ARG A 461 17.31 -4.47 13.11
CA ARG A 461 17.23 -4.21 14.56
C ARG A 461 17.28 -5.49 15.39
N PHE A 462 16.65 -6.56 14.92
CA PHE A 462 16.55 -7.84 15.64
C PHE A 462 17.46 -8.94 15.12
N GLU A 463 18.26 -8.63 14.10
CA GLU A 463 19.27 -9.52 13.53
C GLU A 463 18.68 -10.87 13.08
N VAL A 464 17.58 -10.82 12.32
CA VAL A 464 16.92 -12.04 11.82
C VAL A 464 17.94 -12.89 11.04
N PRO A 465 18.19 -14.15 11.46
CA PRO A 465 19.17 -15.00 10.80
C PRO A 465 18.73 -15.35 9.38
N THR A 466 19.67 -15.69 8.51
CA THR A 466 19.39 -16.04 7.10
C THR A 466 20.50 -16.91 6.54
N ARG A 467 20.14 -17.85 5.67
CA ARG A 467 21.08 -18.65 4.88
C ARG A 467 21.39 -18.02 3.53
N ALA A 468 20.54 -17.11 3.05
CA ALA A 468 20.71 -16.46 1.76
C ALA A 468 22.03 -15.67 1.74
N PRO A 469 22.87 -15.85 0.71
CA PRO A 469 24.03 -15.00 0.53
C PRO A 469 23.56 -13.58 0.23
N ALA A 470 24.25 -12.58 0.77
CA ALA A 470 24.04 -11.20 0.35
C ALA A 470 24.20 -11.11 -1.18
N PRO A 471 23.27 -10.49 -1.92
CA PRO A 471 23.37 -10.34 -3.36
C PRO A 471 24.73 -9.74 -3.76
N ARG A 472 25.53 -10.47 -4.53
CA ARG A 472 26.86 -10.02 -4.95
C ARG A 472 26.79 -9.37 -6.33
N VAL A 473 26.95 -8.04 -6.33
CA VAL A 473 27.50 -7.19 -7.39
C VAL A 473 26.97 -7.47 -8.81
N ALA A 474 25.78 -6.96 -9.11
CA ALA A 474 25.19 -7.13 -10.44
C ALA A 474 25.72 -6.11 -11.50
N SER A 475 26.23 -4.94 -11.11
CA SER A 475 26.44 -3.79 -12.03
C SER A 475 27.82 -3.64 -12.69
N ASP A 476 28.73 -4.61 -12.62
CA ASP A 476 30.13 -4.43 -13.06
C ASP A 476 30.28 -4.02 -14.53
N ALA A 477 29.43 -4.54 -15.42
CA ALA A 477 29.49 -4.20 -16.84
C ALA A 477 29.18 -2.72 -17.11
N GLN A 478 28.16 -2.17 -16.45
CA GLN A 478 27.73 -0.79 -16.62
C GLN A 478 28.72 0.19 -15.99
N ARG A 479 29.21 -0.14 -14.79
CA ARG A 479 30.29 0.61 -14.14
C ARG A 479 31.53 0.66 -15.02
N ARG A 480 31.87 -0.47 -15.66
CA ARG A 480 32.99 -0.53 -16.61
C ARG A 480 32.78 0.39 -17.81
N VAL A 481 31.58 0.46 -18.38
CA VAL A 481 31.28 1.40 -19.48
C VAL A 481 31.57 2.85 -19.06
N LEU A 482 31.09 3.27 -17.87
CA LEU A 482 31.36 4.64 -17.39
C LEU A 482 32.86 4.89 -17.19
N LYS A 483 33.59 3.93 -16.61
CA LYS A 483 35.06 4.02 -16.43
C LYS A 483 35.78 4.10 -17.78
N GLU A 484 35.44 3.23 -18.74
CA GLU A 484 36.04 3.18 -20.07
C GLU A 484 35.80 4.49 -20.86
N GLU A 485 34.58 5.03 -20.82
CA GLU A 485 34.25 6.28 -21.52
C GLU A 485 34.92 7.48 -20.86
N THR A 486 35.00 7.49 -19.52
CA THR A 486 35.76 8.51 -18.79
C THR A 486 37.23 8.46 -19.15
N LEU A 487 37.83 7.27 -19.14
CA LEU A 487 39.23 7.09 -19.49
C LEU A 487 39.51 7.50 -20.93
N LYS A 488 38.64 7.12 -21.87
CA LYS A 488 38.72 7.52 -23.27
C LYS A 488 38.69 9.03 -23.42
N LEU A 489 37.81 9.72 -22.70
CA LEU A 489 37.75 11.18 -22.69
C LEU A 489 39.04 11.79 -22.13
N LEU A 490 39.53 11.33 -20.98
CA LEU A 490 40.74 11.86 -20.36
C LEU A 490 41.97 11.65 -21.25
N LYS A 491 42.11 10.49 -21.89
CA LYS A 491 43.18 10.22 -22.87
C LYS A 491 43.04 11.12 -24.10
N GLY A 492 41.83 11.25 -24.63
CA GLY A 492 41.54 12.15 -25.75
C GLY A 492 41.92 13.61 -25.44
N LEU A 493 41.61 14.10 -24.24
CA LEU A 493 41.98 15.45 -23.80
C LEU A 493 43.49 15.61 -23.64
N ARG A 494 44.17 14.64 -23.02
CA ARG A 494 45.62 14.63 -22.83
C ARG A 494 46.36 14.75 -24.18
N ASP A 495 45.87 14.02 -25.17
CA ASP A 495 46.53 13.83 -26.46
C ASP A 495 46.11 14.87 -27.51
N ALA A 496 45.04 15.66 -27.24
CA ALA A 496 44.55 16.70 -28.14
C ALA A 496 45.49 17.91 -28.24
N SER A 497 45.58 18.45 -29.45
CA SER A 497 46.18 19.75 -29.77
C SER A 497 45.25 20.91 -29.39
N ASN A 498 45.81 22.12 -29.26
CA ASN A 498 45.02 23.31 -28.93
C ASN A 498 43.92 23.62 -29.98
N ASP A 499 44.19 23.33 -31.26
CA ASP A 499 43.21 23.52 -32.33
C ASP A 499 42.06 22.52 -32.23
N GLU A 500 42.35 21.25 -31.92
CA GLU A 500 41.32 20.23 -31.68
C GLU A 500 40.44 20.58 -30.48
N LEU A 501 41.03 21.10 -29.39
CA LEU A 501 40.29 21.57 -28.21
C LEU A 501 39.42 22.79 -28.53
N LEU A 502 39.91 23.73 -29.36
CA LEU A 502 39.14 24.87 -29.81
C LEU A 502 37.95 24.43 -30.68
N GLU A 503 38.15 23.51 -31.63
CA GLU A 503 37.08 22.98 -32.46
C GLU A 503 36.06 22.16 -31.65
N ALA A 504 36.51 21.36 -30.69
CA ALA A 504 35.61 20.66 -29.77
C ALA A 504 34.75 21.65 -28.97
N THR A 505 35.35 22.75 -28.49
CA THR A 505 34.64 23.81 -27.79
C THR A 505 33.65 24.53 -28.69
N LYS A 506 34.02 24.86 -29.93
CA LYS A 506 33.10 25.48 -30.91
C LYS A 506 31.87 24.61 -31.13
N ARG A 507 32.05 23.29 -31.33
CA ARG A 507 30.95 22.33 -31.46
C ARG A 507 30.09 22.27 -30.21
N GLY A 508 30.71 22.07 -29.04
CA GLY A 508 29.98 21.90 -27.77
C GLY A 508 29.24 23.16 -27.28
N PHE A 509 29.66 24.35 -27.70
CA PHE A 509 29.03 25.62 -27.31
C PHE A 509 28.18 26.26 -28.41
N ALA A 510 28.05 25.62 -29.58
CA ALA A 510 27.32 26.17 -30.72
C ALA A 510 25.89 26.58 -30.35
N GLU A 511 25.16 25.74 -29.62
CA GLU A 511 23.77 26.00 -29.22
C GLU A 511 23.64 27.13 -28.19
N LEU A 512 24.48 27.16 -27.15
CA LEU A 512 24.38 28.18 -26.10
C LEU A 512 24.82 29.57 -26.55
N THR A 513 25.74 29.63 -27.50
CA THR A 513 26.26 30.89 -28.02
C THR A 513 25.57 31.32 -29.31
N ALA A 514 24.55 30.57 -29.77
CA ALA A 514 23.81 30.90 -30.98
C ALA A 514 23.09 32.25 -30.89
N ALA A 515 22.59 32.60 -29.70
CA ALA A 515 21.92 33.88 -29.42
C ALA A 515 22.87 34.99 -28.96
N GLU A 516 24.16 34.68 -28.77
CA GLU A 516 25.16 35.62 -28.26
C GLU A 516 25.79 36.42 -29.41
N PRO A 517 26.14 37.71 -29.20
CA PRO A 517 26.93 38.47 -30.15
C PRO A 517 28.23 37.74 -30.50
N GLU A 518 28.66 37.81 -31.76
CA GLU A 518 29.81 37.06 -32.27
C GLU A 518 31.08 37.26 -31.44
N GLU A 519 31.37 38.49 -31.01
CA GLU A 519 32.52 38.79 -30.16
C GLU A 519 32.44 38.09 -28.79
N ARG A 520 31.25 38.04 -28.18
CA ARG A 520 31.02 37.37 -26.91
C ARG A 520 31.11 35.86 -27.07
N ARG A 521 30.56 35.31 -28.15
CA ARG A 521 30.71 33.90 -28.54
C ARG A 521 32.18 33.51 -28.68
N ILE A 522 32.97 34.27 -29.45
CA ILE A 522 34.40 34.02 -29.64
C ILE A 522 35.14 34.08 -28.31
N ARG A 523 34.82 35.04 -27.44
CA ARG A 523 35.43 35.15 -26.10
C ARG A 523 35.13 33.94 -25.22
N ILE A 524 33.86 33.51 -25.17
CA ILE A 524 33.43 32.32 -24.41
C ILE A 524 34.15 31.07 -24.93
N GLN A 525 34.16 30.86 -26.25
CA GLN A 525 34.81 29.70 -26.88
C GLN A 525 36.32 29.69 -26.64
N ARG A 526 37.01 30.84 -26.75
CA ARG A 526 38.45 30.92 -26.47
C ARG A 526 38.76 30.67 -24.99
N GLY A 527 37.95 31.21 -24.07
CA GLY A 527 38.11 30.97 -22.63
C GLY A 527 37.95 29.49 -22.27
N ALA A 528 36.92 28.85 -22.81
CA ALA A 528 36.68 27.43 -22.64
C ALA A 528 37.79 26.55 -23.26
N ALA A 529 38.29 26.90 -24.44
CA ALA A 529 39.41 26.20 -25.07
C ALA A 529 40.72 26.34 -24.27
N ALA A 530 41.01 27.53 -23.71
CA ALA A 530 42.16 27.73 -22.84
C ALA A 530 42.06 26.90 -21.55
N MET A 531 40.86 26.79 -20.97
CA MET A 531 40.60 25.95 -19.81
C MET A 531 40.86 24.47 -20.12
N LEU A 532 40.39 23.98 -21.26
CA LEU A 532 40.70 22.63 -21.74
C LEU A 532 42.20 22.41 -21.98
N ALA A 533 42.90 23.38 -22.56
CA ALA A 533 44.33 23.28 -22.81
C ALA A 533 45.13 23.16 -21.50
N ASN A 534 44.74 23.89 -20.46
CA ASN A 534 45.32 23.77 -19.12
C ASN A 534 45.06 22.37 -18.53
N MET A 535 43.85 21.85 -18.66
CA MET A 535 43.51 20.48 -18.22
C MET A 535 44.34 19.44 -18.98
N ALA A 536 44.44 19.54 -20.31
CA ALA A 536 45.25 18.66 -21.15
C ALA A 536 46.71 18.65 -20.71
N SER A 537 47.28 19.83 -20.41
CA SER A 537 48.65 19.95 -19.88
C SER A 537 48.82 19.23 -18.54
N ARG A 538 47.85 19.35 -17.62
CA ARG A 538 47.89 18.68 -16.32
C ARG A 538 47.76 17.16 -16.45
N LEU A 539 46.88 16.68 -17.34
CA LEU A 539 46.76 15.27 -17.67
C LEU A 539 48.06 14.71 -18.26
N ARG A 540 48.79 15.49 -19.08
CA ARG A 540 50.12 15.12 -19.57
C ARG A 540 51.14 15.00 -18.44
N THR A 541 51.15 15.95 -17.50
CA THR A 541 52.01 15.88 -16.31
C THR A 541 51.69 14.65 -15.44
N LEU A 542 50.40 14.39 -15.20
CA LEU A 542 49.95 13.23 -14.43
C LEU A 542 50.38 11.92 -15.08
N GLY A 543 50.17 11.80 -16.40
CA GLY A 543 50.60 10.63 -17.17
C GLY A 543 52.11 10.44 -17.23
N ALA A 544 52.89 11.53 -17.29
CA ALA A 544 54.36 11.46 -17.31
C ALA A 544 54.96 11.03 -15.96
N GLY A 545 54.33 11.42 -14.83
CA GLY A 545 54.83 11.10 -13.49
C GLY A 545 54.45 9.71 -12.98
N SER A 546 53.26 9.21 -13.33
CA SER A 546 52.70 7.99 -12.74
C SER A 546 52.16 6.98 -13.76
N GLY A 547 52.33 7.23 -15.06
CA GLY A 547 51.84 6.39 -16.14
C GLY A 547 50.32 6.43 -16.30
N ASP A 548 49.81 5.56 -17.17
CA ASP A 548 48.37 5.43 -17.44
C ASP A 548 47.56 4.96 -16.20
N ALA A 549 48.21 4.32 -15.22
CA ALA A 549 47.55 3.87 -13.99
C ALA A 549 46.93 5.02 -13.18
N ALA A 550 47.57 6.21 -13.16
CA ALA A 550 47.00 7.38 -12.49
C ALA A 550 45.80 7.96 -13.24
N LEU A 551 45.79 7.86 -14.57
CA LEU A 551 44.63 8.25 -15.39
C LEU A 551 43.48 7.24 -15.23
N ASP A 552 43.78 5.95 -15.12
CA ASP A 552 42.79 4.90 -14.85
C ASP A 552 42.14 5.10 -13.48
N GLN A 553 42.93 5.42 -12.44
CA GLN A 553 42.38 5.73 -11.12
C GLN A 553 41.53 6.99 -11.15
N LEU A 554 42.02 8.07 -11.76
CA LEU A 554 41.26 9.31 -11.92
C LEU A 554 39.95 9.06 -12.69
N ALA A 555 39.99 8.26 -13.75
CA ALA A 555 38.79 7.88 -14.49
C ALA A 555 37.81 7.07 -13.63
N SER A 556 38.31 6.18 -12.77
CA SER A 556 37.48 5.42 -11.83
C SER A 556 36.80 6.35 -10.83
N ASP A 557 37.54 7.28 -10.23
CA ASP A 557 37.03 8.20 -9.21
C ASP A 557 35.97 9.14 -9.79
N ILE A 558 36.23 9.70 -10.98
CA ILE A 558 35.29 10.60 -11.67
C ILE A 558 34.04 9.82 -12.15
N ALA A 559 34.20 8.60 -12.66
CA ALA A 559 33.07 7.81 -13.17
C ALA A 559 32.12 7.36 -12.06
N LEU A 560 32.65 7.13 -10.85
CA LEU A 560 31.92 6.57 -9.70
C LEU A 560 32.23 7.37 -8.41
N PRO A 561 31.81 8.64 -8.34
CA PRO A 561 32.17 9.55 -7.23
C PRO A 561 31.73 9.03 -5.86
N ARG A 562 30.57 8.34 -5.77
CA ARG A 562 30.11 7.70 -4.53
C ARG A 562 31.06 6.62 -4.01
N GLU A 563 31.73 5.87 -4.89
CA GLU A 563 32.74 4.89 -4.47
C GLU A 563 34.02 5.57 -3.98
N ALA A 564 34.35 6.73 -4.56
CA ALA A 564 35.49 7.55 -4.14
C ALA A 564 35.23 8.30 -2.82
N GLY A 565 33.97 8.41 -2.38
CA GLY A 565 33.59 9.14 -1.17
C GLY A 565 33.72 10.67 -1.31
N GLU A 566 33.84 11.18 -2.54
CA GLU A 566 34.08 12.59 -2.84
C GLU A 566 33.19 13.04 -4.01
N GLU A 567 32.81 14.32 -4.01
CA GLU A 567 32.14 14.90 -5.17
C GLU A 567 33.08 14.99 -6.37
N VAL A 568 32.55 14.79 -7.58
CA VAL A 568 33.32 14.90 -8.84
C VAL A 568 34.08 16.23 -8.90
N GLY A 569 33.48 17.31 -8.42
CA GLY A 569 34.12 18.62 -8.38
C GLY A 569 35.37 18.65 -7.50
N VAL A 570 35.34 18.01 -6.33
CA VAL A 570 36.50 17.88 -5.43
C VAL A 570 37.59 17.04 -6.08
N ILE A 571 37.20 15.91 -6.70
CA ILE A 571 38.12 15.01 -7.40
C ILE A 571 38.83 15.76 -8.55
N LEU A 572 38.08 16.49 -9.37
CA LEU A 572 38.60 17.27 -10.49
C LEU A 572 39.49 18.43 -10.03
N THR A 573 39.07 19.17 -9.00
CA THR A 573 39.86 20.29 -8.44
C THR A 573 41.18 19.78 -7.88
N ARG A 574 41.17 18.70 -7.12
CA ARG A 574 42.38 18.06 -6.59
C ARG A 574 43.31 17.58 -7.70
N ALA A 575 42.76 16.92 -8.72
CA ALA A 575 43.57 16.24 -9.74
C ALA A 575 44.08 17.18 -10.84
N LEU A 576 43.28 18.18 -11.24
CA LEU A 576 43.50 18.91 -12.49
C LEU A 576 43.62 20.43 -12.31
N ALA A 577 43.21 21.00 -11.17
CA ALA A 577 42.89 22.42 -11.16
C ALA A 577 42.92 23.18 -9.79
N PRO A 578 44.04 23.21 -9.04
CA PRO A 578 44.13 24.05 -7.83
C PRO A 578 43.97 25.56 -8.10
N GLU A 579 44.30 26.02 -9.31
CA GLU A 579 44.35 27.44 -9.70
C GLU A 579 43.10 27.93 -10.45
N LEU A 580 42.13 27.05 -10.78
CA LEU A 580 40.88 27.44 -11.48
C LEU A 580 39.81 28.02 -10.54
N GLY A 581 40.06 28.06 -9.23
CA GLY A 581 39.12 28.58 -8.22
C GLY A 581 37.83 27.74 -8.09
N ASP A 582 36.90 28.23 -7.27
CA ASP A 582 35.64 27.59 -6.81
C ASP A 582 34.59 27.30 -7.91
N LYS A 583 34.96 26.85 -9.12
CA LYS A 583 34.01 26.59 -10.23
C LYS A 583 34.12 25.19 -10.88
N PRO A 584 34.14 24.10 -10.10
CA PRO A 584 34.20 22.74 -10.63
C PRO A 584 33.01 22.36 -11.53
N GLU A 585 31.85 22.98 -11.35
CA GLU A 585 30.64 22.73 -12.14
C GLU A 585 30.85 23.11 -13.60
N LEU A 586 31.63 24.17 -13.86
CA LEU A 586 31.94 24.64 -15.20
C LEU A 586 32.80 23.61 -15.96
N ILE A 587 33.74 22.94 -15.27
CA ILE A 587 34.54 21.86 -15.86
C ILE A 587 33.62 20.72 -16.28
N GLY A 588 32.75 20.26 -15.37
CA GLY A 588 31.79 19.18 -15.66
C GLY A 588 30.89 19.51 -16.85
N GLN A 589 30.32 20.72 -16.89
CA GLN A 589 29.49 21.17 -18.02
C GLN A 589 30.25 21.20 -19.34
N LEU A 590 31.52 21.59 -19.32
CA LEU A 590 32.34 21.68 -20.51
C LEU A 590 32.72 20.28 -21.03
N LEU A 591 33.10 19.35 -20.14
CA LEU A 591 33.38 17.96 -20.49
C LEU A 591 32.15 17.23 -21.07
N ARG A 592 30.96 17.49 -20.52
CA ARG A 592 29.68 16.99 -21.04
C ARG A 592 29.47 17.36 -22.51
N ARG A 593 29.77 18.62 -22.87
CA ARG A 593 29.50 19.17 -24.20
C ARG A 593 30.43 18.68 -25.30
N ILE A 594 31.59 18.16 -24.93
CA ILE A 594 32.55 17.58 -25.89
C ILE A 594 32.44 16.04 -25.96
N THR A 595 31.53 15.46 -25.17
CA THR A 595 31.29 14.01 -25.10
C THR A 595 29.97 13.70 -25.81
N ASP A 596 29.95 12.63 -26.61
CA ASP A 596 28.71 12.10 -27.21
C ASP A 596 27.91 11.34 -26.14
N LEU A 597 27.10 12.08 -25.38
CA LEU A 597 26.32 11.54 -24.28
C LEU A 597 25.28 10.50 -24.73
N ASP A 598 24.75 10.60 -25.96
CA ASP A 598 23.81 9.59 -26.48
C ASP A 598 24.53 8.27 -26.74
N ALA A 599 25.74 8.30 -27.32
CA ALA A 599 26.55 7.10 -27.50
C ALA A 599 26.94 6.45 -26.16
N VAL A 600 27.35 7.24 -25.17
CA VAL A 600 27.68 6.74 -23.82
C VAL A 600 26.45 6.08 -23.17
N LYS A 601 25.31 6.76 -23.16
CA LYS A 601 24.04 6.24 -22.64
C LYS A 601 23.65 4.93 -23.34
N ASN A 602 23.71 4.88 -24.67
CA ASN A 602 23.34 3.69 -25.45
C ASN A 602 24.27 2.50 -25.15
N ARG A 603 25.59 2.74 -24.99
CA ARG A 603 26.53 1.70 -24.53
C ARG A 603 26.24 1.25 -23.10
N TYR A 604 25.92 2.17 -22.19
CA TYR A 604 25.62 1.89 -20.80
C TYR A 604 24.37 1.02 -20.67
N VAL A 605 23.27 1.40 -21.33
CA VAL A 605 22.02 0.63 -21.32
C VAL A 605 22.19 -0.73 -21.99
N LYS A 606 22.93 -0.81 -23.10
CA LYS A 606 23.23 -2.09 -23.75
C LYS A 606 24.00 -3.03 -22.83
N ALA A 607 24.90 -2.52 -21.99
CA ALA A 607 25.62 -3.33 -21.01
C ALA A 607 24.71 -3.89 -19.89
N ALA A 608 23.56 -3.25 -19.61
CA ALA A 608 22.57 -3.71 -18.64
C ALA A 608 21.80 -4.96 -19.12
N THR A 609 21.48 -5.02 -20.42
CA THR A 609 20.56 -6.01 -21.03
C THR A 609 21.02 -7.48 -21.06
N LEU A 610 22.23 -7.80 -20.58
CA LEU A 610 22.85 -9.14 -20.76
C LEU A 610 22.57 -10.16 -19.63
N ARG A 611 21.68 -9.88 -18.67
CA ARG A 611 21.53 -10.73 -17.48
C ARG A 611 20.57 -11.91 -17.69
N LYS A 612 21.12 -13.11 -17.66
CA LYS A 612 20.38 -14.38 -17.69
C LYS A 612 19.93 -14.75 -16.27
N GLY A 613 18.75 -15.34 -16.13
CA GLY A 613 18.32 -16.00 -14.89
C GLY A 613 17.46 -15.17 -13.93
N THR A 614 17.23 -13.88 -14.18
CA THR A 614 16.25 -13.07 -13.42
C THR A 614 14.94 -12.90 -14.17
N TRP A 615 13.85 -12.65 -13.45
CA TRP A 615 12.52 -12.29 -13.96
C TRP A 615 12.22 -10.79 -13.86
N ILE A 616 13.07 -10.04 -13.16
CA ILE A 616 12.99 -8.58 -13.05
C ILE A 616 14.36 -8.01 -13.38
N HIS A 617 14.38 -6.94 -14.15
CA HIS A 617 15.52 -6.05 -14.26
C HIS A 617 15.12 -4.68 -13.75
N THR A 618 15.73 -4.27 -12.64
CA THR A 618 15.51 -2.96 -12.05
C THR A 618 16.07 -1.88 -12.98
N PRO A 619 15.35 -0.77 -13.23
CA PRO A 619 15.90 0.32 -14.02
C PRO A 619 17.23 0.82 -13.44
N THR A 620 18.24 0.93 -14.28
CA THR A 620 19.58 1.41 -13.93
C THR A 620 19.95 2.71 -14.65
N ALA A 621 19.10 3.18 -15.55
CA ALA A 621 19.19 4.50 -16.16
C ALA A 621 17.83 5.20 -16.10
N VAL A 622 17.87 6.53 -16.03
CA VAL A 622 16.69 7.38 -16.12
C VAL A 622 16.86 8.34 -17.29
N VAL A 623 15.78 8.54 -18.04
CA VAL A 623 15.65 9.62 -19.03
C VAL A 623 14.46 10.47 -18.63
N SER A 624 14.68 11.77 -18.52
CA SER A 624 13.70 12.73 -18.02
C SER A 624 13.75 14.05 -18.79
N TRP A 625 12.67 14.81 -18.76
CA TRP A 625 12.65 16.19 -19.25
C TRP A 625 11.70 17.03 -18.40
N ASN A 626 11.90 18.34 -18.42
CA ASN A 626 10.98 19.28 -17.80
C ASN A 626 10.24 20.03 -18.91
N GLU A 627 8.91 20.17 -18.76
CA GLU A 627 8.08 20.94 -19.69
C GLU A 627 8.36 22.44 -19.59
N VAL A 628 8.87 22.89 -18.44
CA VAL A 628 9.34 24.25 -18.17
C VAL A 628 10.79 24.16 -17.68
N PRO A 629 11.70 25.09 -18.06
CA PRO A 629 13.05 25.10 -17.51
C PRO A 629 13.02 25.17 -15.98
N LEU A 630 13.46 24.09 -15.34
CA LEU A 630 13.75 24.04 -13.92
C LEU A 630 15.27 24.03 -13.74
N ASN A 631 15.76 24.77 -12.75
CA ASN A 631 17.15 24.68 -12.32
C ASN A 631 17.43 23.28 -11.72
N ASP A 632 18.70 22.93 -11.58
CA ASP A 632 19.18 21.59 -11.25
C ASP A 632 18.40 20.90 -10.11
N ALA A 633 17.73 19.79 -10.46
CA ALA A 633 16.92 18.98 -9.56
C ALA A 633 17.46 17.54 -9.49
N VAL A 634 17.91 17.13 -8.31
CA VAL A 634 18.48 15.79 -8.04
C VAL A 634 17.58 15.07 -7.04
N GLY A 635 17.62 13.73 -6.98
CA GLY A 635 16.95 13.05 -5.86
C GLY A 635 17.13 11.54 -5.85
N GLY A 636 16.65 10.93 -4.77
CA GLY A 636 16.79 9.51 -4.51
C GLY A 636 16.12 9.05 -3.21
N HIS A 637 16.64 7.93 -2.69
CA HIS A 637 16.27 7.33 -1.41
C HIS A 637 17.51 7.06 -0.58
N ASN A 638 17.44 7.45 0.69
CA ASN A 638 18.38 7.00 1.71
C ASN A 638 17.61 6.09 2.68
N LEU A 639 17.77 4.78 2.50
CA LEU A 639 17.15 3.78 3.35
C LEU A 639 18.10 3.43 4.48
N ASP A 640 17.82 3.94 5.67
CA ASP A 640 18.51 3.69 6.91
C ASP A 640 17.78 2.61 7.70
N ALA A 641 18.52 1.56 8.06
CA ALA A 641 18.07 0.46 8.88
C ALA A 641 17.85 0.83 10.35
N ARG A 642 18.37 1.98 10.80
CA ARG A 642 18.32 2.37 12.21
C ARG A 642 16.92 2.81 12.61
N VAL A 643 16.51 2.33 13.78
CA VAL A 643 15.26 2.72 14.44
C VAL A 643 15.62 3.59 15.64
N ALA A 644 14.89 4.69 15.85
CA ALA A 644 15.10 5.52 17.04
C ALA A 644 14.64 4.77 18.30
N ARG A 645 15.41 4.88 19.38
CA ARG A 645 15.18 4.13 20.62
C ARG A 645 14.59 5.02 21.70
N PHE A 646 13.55 4.52 22.35
CA PHE A 646 12.83 5.19 23.42
C PHE A 646 12.79 4.31 24.68
N ARG A 647 12.94 4.94 25.84
CA ARG A 647 12.67 4.34 27.16
C ARG A 647 11.76 5.25 27.96
N PHE A 648 11.00 4.67 28.88
CA PHE A 648 10.15 5.43 29.79
C PHE A 648 10.76 5.52 31.18
N SER A 649 10.68 6.71 31.78
CA SER A 649 11.06 6.96 33.17
C SER A 649 10.10 7.97 33.80
N PRO A 650 9.49 7.65 34.96
CA PRO A 650 8.61 8.59 35.66
C PRO A 650 9.39 9.79 36.24
N HIS A 651 10.72 9.76 36.24
CA HIS A 651 11.57 10.87 36.68
C HIS A 651 11.73 11.97 35.63
N VAL A 652 11.50 11.65 34.34
CA VAL A 652 11.42 12.67 33.29
C VAL A 652 10.07 13.37 33.44
N ALA A 653 10.06 14.70 33.49
CA ALA A 653 8.79 15.44 33.57
C ALA A 653 7.92 15.18 32.32
N PRO A 654 6.58 15.14 32.44
CA PRO A 654 5.70 15.13 31.27
C PRO A 654 6.05 16.28 30.30
N ASP A 655 5.91 16.02 29.00
CA ASP A 655 6.32 16.91 27.92
C ASP A 655 7.84 17.22 27.91
N HIS A 656 8.66 16.42 28.57
CA HIS A 656 10.12 16.51 28.53
C HIS A 656 10.75 15.30 27.83
N VAL A 657 11.89 15.51 27.17
CA VAL A 657 12.67 14.44 26.53
C VAL A 657 14.10 14.59 27.00
N GLU A 658 14.61 13.58 27.69
CA GLU A 658 16.04 13.47 27.97
C GLU A 658 16.68 12.58 26.92
N VAL A 659 17.93 12.88 26.53
CA VAL A 659 18.69 12.00 25.63
C VAL A 659 19.87 11.46 26.39
N ILE A 660 19.88 10.15 26.62
CA ILE A 660 20.98 9.45 27.27
C ILE A 660 21.84 8.73 26.22
N GLN A 661 23.11 8.50 26.57
CA GLN A 661 24.03 7.73 25.76
C GLN A 661 24.13 6.31 26.35
N GLU A 662 23.79 5.30 25.55
CA GLU A 662 23.94 3.88 25.90
C GLU A 662 24.90 3.20 24.92
N GLY A 663 26.15 3.03 25.33
CA GLY A 663 27.21 2.57 24.42
C GLY A 663 27.36 3.55 23.25
N ALA A 664 27.27 3.04 22.02
CA ALA A 664 27.33 3.86 20.80
C ALA A 664 25.99 4.49 20.40
N SER A 665 24.88 4.15 21.06
CA SER A 665 23.53 4.60 20.68
C SER A 665 23.03 5.73 21.58
N LYS A 666 22.29 6.66 21.00
CA LYS A 666 21.47 7.64 21.74
C LYS A 666 20.10 7.04 21.98
N VAL A 667 19.58 7.21 23.19
CA VAL A 667 18.24 6.75 23.59
C VAL A 667 17.47 7.95 24.15
N ALA A 668 16.28 8.19 23.62
CA ALA A 668 15.37 9.19 24.15
C ALA A 668 14.62 8.62 25.36
N VAL A 669 14.64 9.32 26.48
CA VAL A 669 13.90 8.97 27.70
C VAL A 669 12.72 9.91 27.84
N LEU A 670 11.53 9.34 27.90
CA LEU A 670 10.25 10.05 27.98
C LEU A 670 9.53 9.73 29.29
N ASN A 671 8.58 10.57 29.68
CA ASN A 671 7.62 10.19 30.70
C ASN A 671 6.61 9.16 30.13
N PRO A 672 6.19 8.13 30.88
CA PRO A 672 5.12 7.22 30.45
C PRO A 672 3.83 7.90 29.96
N PHE A 673 3.47 9.07 30.51
CA PHE A 673 2.31 9.86 30.07
C PHE A 673 2.44 10.38 28.63
N ASP A 674 3.66 10.42 28.07
CA ASP A 674 3.93 10.87 26.71
C ASP A 674 4.03 9.73 25.70
N LEU A 675 3.65 8.49 26.07
CA LEU A 675 3.67 7.33 25.16
C LEU A 675 2.92 7.60 23.85
N GLY A 676 1.78 8.30 23.89
CA GLY A 676 1.02 8.69 22.70
C GLY A 676 1.73 9.71 21.77
N LYS A 677 2.76 10.41 22.27
CA LYS A 677 3.46 11.50 21.56
C LYS A 677 4.76 11.07 20.88
N VAL A 678 5.14 9.79 21.00
CA VAL A 678 6.42 9.27 20.46
C VAL A 678 6.58 9.58 18.97
N SER A 679 5.53 9.45 18.18
CA SER A 679 5.54 9.74 16.73
C SER A 679 5.83 11.22 16.40
N GLU A 680 5.43 12.15 17.27
CA GLU A 680 5.73 13.58 17.12
C GLU A 680 7.20 13.86 17.48
N VAL A 681 7.68 13.26 18.58
CA VAL A 681 9.08 13.37 19.00
C VAL A 681 10.03 12.79 17.94
N LEU A 682 9.69 11.63 17.38
CA LEU A 682 10.40 10.99 16.27
C LEU A 682 10.63 11.93 15.09
N ARG A 683 9.59 12.67 14.66
CA ARG A 683 9.70 13.59 13.51
C ARG A 683 10.67 14.73 13.80
N THR A 684 10.64 15.29 15.00
CA THR A 684 11.53 16.41 15.37
C THR A 684 12.99 15.96 15.55
N GLY A 685 13.22 14.78 16.16
CA GLY A 685 14.57 14.19 16.29
C GLY A 685 15.13 13.67 14.96
N GLY A 686 14.24 13.31 14.03
CA GLY A 686 14.50 12.78 12.69
C GLY A 686 15.35 13.67 11.76
N LYS A 687 15.41 14.98 12.01
CA LYS A 687 15.99 15.94 11.05
C LYS A 687 17.50 16.21 11.22
N GLY A 688 18.13 15.65 12.26
CA GLY A 688 19.59 15.70 12.44
C GLY A 688 20.16 16.91 13.22
N ALA A 689 20.97 16.57 14.24
CA ALA A 689 22.13 17.26 14.81
C ALA A 689 22.08 18.69 15.42
N ALA A 690 20.91 19.32 15.60
CA ALA A 690 20.79 20.44 16.56
C ALA A 690 19.63 20.17 17.53
N PRO A 691 19.80 20.45 18.85
CA PRO A 691 18.66 20.44 19.75
C PRO A 691 17.63 21.44 19.21
N PRO A 692 16.33 21.08 19.13
CA PRO A 692 15.34 21.98 18.59
C PRO A 692 15.34 23.26 19.44
N PRO A 693 15.32 24.47 18.85
CA PRO A 693 15.02 25.67 19.62
C PRO A 693 13.65 25.45 20.28
N ALA A 694 13.50 25.88 21.55
CA ALA A 694 12.34 25.63 22.39
C ALA A 694 10.96 26.00 21.78
N ARG A 695 10.94 26.70 20.63
CA ARG A 695 9.75 27.03 19.84
C ARG A 695 9.24 25.90 18.92
N SER A 696 10.05 24.93 18.51
CA SER A 696 9.61 23.83 17.61
C SER A 696 8.59 22.90 18.28
N ARG A 697 8.62 22.83 19.63
CA ARG A 697 7.64 22.12 20.45
C ARG A 697 6.23 22.71 20.35
N GLN A 698 6.12 24.03 20.27
CA GLN A 698 4.82 24.70 20.16
C GLN A 698 4.18 24.54 18.77
N VAL A 699 5.00 24.32 17.73
CA VAL A 699 4.50 24.10 16.36
C VAL A 699 4.11 22.64 16.15
N ALA A 700 4.85 21.67 16.70
CA ALA A 700 4.47 20.26 16.67
C ALA A 700 3.13 20.00 17.39
N LEU A 701 2.87 20.74 18.47
CA LEU A 701 1.59 20.72 19.21
C LEU A 701 0.45 21.53 18.54
N ALA A 702 0.72 22.22 17.43
CA ALA A 702 -0.25 23.08 16.73
C ALA A 702 -0.62 22.56 15.32
N LEU A 703 -0.10 21.40 14.89
CA LEU A 703 -0.49 20.79 13.63
C LEU A 703 -1.90 20.19 13.74
N PRO A 704 -2.76 20.37 12.73
CA PRO A 704 -4.09 19.76 12.72
C PRO A 704 -3.96 18.23 12.73
N GLU A 705 -4.64 17.60 13.69
CA GLU A 705 -4.77 16.15 13.78
C GLU A 705 -5.42 15.63 12.48
N GLY A 706 -4.76 14.70 11.80
CA GLY A 706 -5.42 13.89 10.77
C GLY A 706 -6.57 13.08 11.38
N PRO A 707 -7.39 12.38 10.57
CA PRO A 707 -8.42 11.50 11.10
C PRO A 707 -7.80 10.48 12.06
N ARG A 708 -8.07 10.63 13.36
CA ARG A 708 -7.65 9.68 14.40
C ARG A 708 -8.34 8.34 14.18
N ALA A 709 -7.62 7.25 14.44
CA ALA A 709 -8.25 5.95 14.59
C ALA A 709 -9.31 6.06 15.71
N PRO A 710 -10.54 5.55 15.51
CA PRO A 710 -11.52 5.41 16.58
C PRO A 710 -10.91 4.68 17.79
N SER A 711 -11.28 5.07 19.00
CA SER A 711 -10.88 4.41 20.25
C SER A 711 -11.24 2.91 20.33
N SER A 712 -12.08 2.42 19.41
CA SER A 712 -12.41 1.01 19.19
C SER A 712 -11.70 0.48 17.94
N ARG A 713 -10.41 0.14 18.02
CA ARG A 713 -9.52 -0.42 16.94
C ARG A 713 -9.57 0.20 15.54
N GLY A 714 -10.48 1.12 15.21
CA GLY A 714 -10.69 1.71 13.90
C GLY A 714 -11.00 0.75 12.74
N PHE A 715 -10.84 -0.56 12.93
CA PHE A 715 -11.18 -1.60 11.98
C PHE A 715 -12.68 -1.88 12.08
N THR A 716 -13.53 -0.96 11.62
CA THR A 716 -14.93 -1.35 11.38
C THR A 716 -14.92 -2.46 10.33
N LEU A 717 -15.29 -3.67 10.77
CA LEU A 717 -15.55 -4.88 9.99
C LEU A 717 -16.63 -4.74 8.91
N ASP A 718 -17.03 -3.51 8.56
CA ASP A 718 -18.18 -3.24 7.71
C ASP A 718 -17.99 -3.69 6.25
N ASP A 719 -16.81 -4.18 5.84
CA ASP A 719 -16.58 -4.67 4.46
C ASP A 719 -15.58 -5.84 4.28
N THR A 720 -15.02 -6.46 5.33
CA THR A 720 -13.80 -7.28 5.16
C THR A 720 -13.94 -8.81 5.19
N THR A 721 -15.09 -9.40 5.51
CA THR A 721 -15.26 -10.87 5.42
C THR A 721 -15.53 -11.40 4.00
N ALA A 722 -15.47 -10.56 2.97
CA ALA A 722 -15.87 -10.91 1.60
C ALA A 722 -14.73 -10.93 0.55
N VAL A 723 -13.45 -11.02 0.92
CA VAL A 723 -12.34 -11.00 -0.08
C VAL A 723 -11.95 -12.40 -0.61
N HIS A 724 -12.45 -13.50 -0.05
CA HIS A 724 -11.96 -14.86 -0.40
C HIS A 724 -12.88 -15.82 -1.17
N LYS A 725 -14.00 -15.36 -1.73
CA LYS A 725 -14.74 -16.17 -2.72
C LYS A 725 -15.24 -15.30 -3.86
N ARG A 726 -14.54 -15.34 -5.01
CA ARG A 726 -15.15 -15.00 -6.30
C ARG A 726 -16.23 -16.05 -6.62
N GLN A 727 -17.42 -15.86 -6.04
CA GLN A 727 -18.67 -16.07 -6.74
C GLN A 727 -19.32 -14.69 -6.87
N LEU A 728 -19.68 -14.35 -8.09
CA LEU A 728 -20.27 -13.06 -8.45
C LEU A 728 -21.55 -12.83 -7.64
N GLY A 729 -21.47 -11.93 -6.65
CA GLY A 729 -22.53 -11.51 -5.72
C GLY A 729 -22.40 -12.20 -4.36
N GLY A 730 -22.12 -11.46 -3.27
CA GLY A 730 -22.06 -11.99 -1.90
C GLY A 730 -23.42 -12.39 -1.31
N TRP A 731 -24.37 -12.73 -2.17
CA TRP A 731 -25.65 -13.36 -1.85
C TRP A 731 -25.80 -14.68 -2.60
N ARG A 732 -26.32 -15.69 -1.91
CA ARG A 732 -26.67 -17.00 -2.50
C ARG A 732 -28.17 -17.23 -2.35
N ALA A 733 -28.85 -17.58 -3.44
CA ALA A 733 -30.21 -18.11 -3.33
C ALA A 733 -30.17 -19.41 -2.51
N THR A 734 -30.93 -19.49 -1.43
CA THR A 734 -30.91 -20.66 -0.53
C THR A 734 -31.60 -21.88 -1.17
N GLY A 735 -32.40 -21.67 -2.21
CA GLY A 735 -33.29 -22.69 -2.79
C GLY A 735 -34.55 -22.93 -1.94
N GLU A 736 -34.54 -22.48 -0.69
CA GLU A 736 -35.68 -22.51 0.21
C GLU A 736 -36.66 -21.39 -0.13
N ARG A 737 -37.97 -21.67 0.00
CA ARG A 737 -38.99 -20.63 -0.09
C ARG A 737 -38.85 -19.69 1.11
N PRO A 738 -39.16 -18.39 0.97
CA PRO A 738 -39.30 -17.51 2.12
C PRO A 738 -40.22 -18.15 3.16
N SER A 739 -39.90 -17.97 4.45
CA SER A 739 -40.75 -18.47 5.52
C SER A 739 -42.16 -17.89 5.40
N ALA A 740 -43.18 -18.57 5.95
CA ALA A 740 -44.57 -18.09 5.89
C ALA A 740 -44.71 -16.65 6.42
N ALA A 741 -43.98 -16.29 7.47
CA ALA A 741 -43.92 -14.93 8.01
C ALA A 741 -43.27 -13.93 7.04
N GLN A 742 -42.15 -14.28 6.41
CA GLN A 742 -41.51 -13.43 5.41
C GLN A 742 -42.38 -13.26 4.16
N SER A 743 -43.06 -14.31 3.69
CA SER A 743 -44.01 -14.22 2.59
C SER A 743 -45.20 -13.33 2.93
N GLU A 744 -45.79 -13.49 4.13
CA GLU A 744 -46.89 -12.66 4.60
C GLU A 744 -46.49 -11.19 4.69
N LEU A 745 -45.31 -10.88 5.23
CA LEU A 745 -44.80 -9.51 5.31
C LEU A 745 -44.49 -8.92 3.93
N VAL A 746 -43.83 -9.69 3.06
CA VAL A 746 -43.58 -9.26 1.68
C VAL A 746 -44.91 -8.96 0.98
N ASP A 747 -45.90 -9.83 1.08
CA ASP A 747 -47.20 -9.63 0.42
C ASP A 747 -47.99 -8.46 1.02
N LEU A 748 -47.96 -8.29 2.35
CA LEU A 748 -48.60 -7.20 3.07
C LEU A 748 -48.06 -5.83 2.63
N PHE A 749 -46.73 -5.67 2.59
CA PHE A 749 -46.12 -4.38 2.28
C PHE A 749 -46.07 -4.05 0.80
N SER A 750 -46.32 -5.01 -0.07
CA SER A 750 -46.10 -4.80 -1.51
C SER A 750 -47.24 -4.05 -2.23
N GLY A 751 -48.42 -3.90 -1.62
CA GLY A 751 -49.60 -3.39 -2.33
C GLY A 751 -49.84 -4.08 -3.69
N ASP A 752 -50.60 -3.46 -4.59
CA ASP A 752 -50.91 -4.10 -5.88
C ASP A 752 -49.67 -4.27 -6.79
N ASP A 753 -48.62 -3.42 -6.69
CA ASP A 753 -47.45 -3.53 -7.61
C ASP A 753 -46.07 -3.15 -7.03
N ALA A 754 -45.97 -2.59 -5.82
CA ALA A 754 -44.68 -2.11 -5.30
C ALA A 754 -43.72 -3.27 -4.99
N PRO A 755 -42.41 -3.14 -5.31
CA PRO A 755 -41.42 -4.14 -4.93
C PRO A 755 -41.12 -4.05 -3.42
N ALA A 756 -41.36 -5.14 -2.68
CA ALA A 756 -40.95 -5.25 -1.28
C ALA A 756 -39.85 -6.29 -1.08
N ALA A 757 -39.01 -6.05 -0.07
CA ALA A 757 -38.05 -7.01 0.45
C ALA A 757 -38.08 -7.04 1.98
N VAL A 758 -37.89 -8.23 2.56
CA VAL A 758 -37.72 -8.45 4.00
C VAL A 758 -36.29 -8.92 4.24
N VAL A 759 -35.56 -8.24 5.11
CA VAL A 759 -34.20 -8.55 5.54
C VAL A 759 -34.26 -9.01 6.99
N THR A 760 -33.95 -10.27 7.25
CA THR A 760 -34.04 -10.88 8.59
C THR A 760 -32.65 -11.34 9.03
N ARG A 761 -32.20 -10.98 10.24
CA ARG A 761 -30.98 -11.56 10.82
C ARG A 761 -31.28 -12.93 11.48
N ARG A 762 -30.50 -13.95 11.12
CA ARG A 762 -30.63 -15.31 11.65
C ARG A 762 -29.25 -15.94 11.90
N GLY A 763 -28.90 -16.16 13.16
CA GLY A 763 -27.68 -16.88 13.54
C GLY A 763 -26.39 -16.27 12.98
N GLY A 764 -26.27 -14.94 12.99
CA GLY A 764 -25.12 -14.21 12.45
C GLY A 764 -25.18 -13.96 10.93
N ALA A 765 -25.98 -14.69 10.17
CA ALA A 765 -26.24 -14.44 8.75
C ALA A 765 -27.45 -13.52 8.55
N LEU A 766 -27.54 -12.91 7.37
CA LEU A 766 -28.67 -12.13 6.92
C LEU A 766 -29.44 -12.95 5.86
N ASP A 767 -30.75 -13.02 5.99
CA ASP A 767 -31.65 -13.66 5.02
C ASP A 767 -32.53 -12.60 4.37
N VAL A 768 -32.62 -12.58 3.04
CA VAL A 768 -33.40 -11.60 2.28
C VAL A 768 -34.46 -12.31 1.44
N ALA A 769 -35.72 -11.97 1.67
CA ALA A 769 -36.85 -12.38 0.85
C ALA A 769 -37.31 -11.22 -0.03
N ILE A 770 -37.54 -11.45 -1.32
CA ILE A 770 -37.92 -10.41 -2.29
C ILE A 770 -39.19 -10.82 -3.01
N ARG A 771 -40.18 -9.91 -3.10
CA ARG A 771 -41.46 -10.16 -3.79
C ARG A 771 -41.23 -10.72 -5.19
N GLY A 772 -41.90 -11.81 -5.54
CA GLY A 772 -41.83 -12.44 -6.87
C GLY A 772 -40.58 -13.31 -7.12
N ARG A 773 -39.68 -13.46 -6.14
CA ARG A 773 -38.62 -14.47 -6.17
C ARG A 773 -39.10 -15.73 -5.46
N ARG A 774 -38.79 -16.90 -6.05
CA ARG A 774 -39.19 -18.21 -5.50
C ARG A 774 -38.34 -18.66 -4.31
N SER A 775 -37.19 -18.02 -4.09
CA SER A 775 -36.25 -18.37 -3.03
C SER A 775 -35.87 -17.16 -2.20
N SER A 776 -35.57 -17.38 -0.93
CA SER A 776 -34.81 -16.42 -0.12
C SER A 776 -33.34 -16.43 -0.51
N TYR A 777 -32.62 -15.41 -0.07
CA TYR A 777 -31.21 -15.22 -0.33
C TYR A 777 -30.46 -15.10 0.99
N GLN A 778 -29.42 -15.89 1.17
CA GLN A 778 -28.51 -15.69 2.29
C GLN A 778 -27.42 -14.70 1.86
N VAL A 779 -27.17 -13.70 2.69
CA VAL A 779 -26.23 -12.60 2.45
C VAL A 779 -25.22 -12.53 3.59
N SER A 780 -23.98 -12.24 3.21
CA SER A 780 -22.82 -12.32 4.12
C SER A 780 -22.55 -11.00 4.84
N SER A 781 -23.00 -9.88 4.27
CA SER A 781 -22.78 -8.53 4.78
C SER A 781 -23.96 -7.58 4.45
N LEU A 782 -23.96 -6.39 5.06
CA LEU A 782 -24.92 -5.32 4.74
C LEU A 782 -24.70 -4.74 3.32
N SER A 783 -23.46 -4.76 2.86
CA SER A 783 -23.08 -4.37 1.49
C SER A 783 -23.71 -5.32 0.47
N ASP A 784 -23.68 -6.64 0.77
CA ASP A 784 -24.31 -7.65 -0.07
C ASP A 784 -25.84 -7.55 -0.09
N VAL A 785 -26.48 -7.22 1.04
CA VAL A 785 -27.91 -6.90 1.04
C VAL A 785 -28.18 -5.77 0.05
N THR A 786 -27.40 -4.69 0.11
CA THR A 786 -27.59 -3.52 -0.74
C THR A 786 -27.53 -3.85 -2.23
N ASP A 787 -26.52 -4.62 -2.63
CA ASP A 787 -26.35 -4.94 -4.04
C ASP A 787 -27.36 -6.00 -4.53
N LEU A 788 -27.80 -6.92 -3.66
CA LEU A 788 -28.93 -7.82 -3.95
C LEU A 788 -30.22 -7.01 -4.20
N LEU A 789 -30.50 -6.05 -3.33
CA LEU A 789 -31.66 -5.16 -3.44
C LEU A 789 -31.58 -4.29 -4.70
N ARG A 790 -30.39 -3.78 -5.05
CA ARG A 790 -30.15 -3.05 -6.31
C ARG A 790 -30.42 -3.91 -7.53
N SER A 791 -29.93 -5.15 -7.52
CA SER A 791 -30.16 -6.13 -8.58
C SER A 791 -31.65 -6.41 -8.77
N ALA A 792 -32.39 -6.57 -7.66
CA ALA A 792 -33.83 -6.77 -7.69
C ALA A 792 -34.60 -5.55 -8.22
N ALA A 793 -34.22 -4.34 -7.80
CA ALA A 793 -34.82 -3.10 -8.30
C ALA A 793 -34.56 -2.90 -9.81
N LYS A 794 -33.34 -3.19 -10.27
CA LYS A 794 -32.95 -3.09 -11.69
C LYS A 794 -33.73 -4.08 -12.58
N ALA A 795 -33.96 -5.30 -12.09
CA ALA A 795 -34.76 -6.30 -12.81
C ALA A 795 -36.22 -5.86 -13.05
N ARG A 796 -36.72 -4.90 -12.27
CA ARG A 796 -38.07 -4.31 -12.41
C ARG A 796 -38.08 -2.94 -13.09
N GLY A 797 -36.99 -2.55 -13.76
CA GLY A 797 -36.88 -1.28 -14.47
C GLY A 797 -36.62 -0.07 -13.58
N GLY A 798 -36.42 -0.25 -12.26
CA GLY A 798 -35.92 0.77 -11.34
C GLY A 798 -36.75 2.04 -11.21
N LYS A 799 -38.03 2.05 -11.60
CA LYS A 799 -38.88 3.25 -11.55
C LYS A 799 -39.67 3.37 -10.24
N GLU A 800 -39.90 2.28 -9.53
CA GLU A 800 -40.77 2.25 -8.37
C GLU A 800 -40.02 2.22 -7.03
N PRO A 801 -40.56 2.86 -5.99
CA PRO A 801 -40.05 2.78 -4.63
C PRO A 801 -39.96 1.32 -4.17
N MET A 802 -38.80 0.90 -3.67
CA MET A 802 -38.68 -0.40 -3.02
C MET A 802 -38.90 -0.24 -1.52
N ILE A 803 -39.82 -1.03 -0.97
CA ILE A 803 -40.11 -1.07 0.46
C ILE A 803 -39.20 -2.12 1.10
N ILE A 804 -38.43 -1.71 2.10
CA ILE A 804 -37.49 -2.59 2.80
C ILE A 804 -37.94 -2.72 4.24
N HIS A 805 -38.22 -3.96 4.63
CA HIS A 805 -38.52 -4.33 6.00
C HIS A 805 -37.30 -5.01 6.62
N ILE A 806 -36.96 -4.62 7.84
CA ILE A 806 -35.79 -5.12 8.56
C ILE A 806 -36.25 -5.80 9.84
N GLU A 807 -35.91 -7.07 10.02
CA GLU A 807 -36.25 -7.90 11.18
C GLU A 807 -34.99 -8.37 11.91
N ARG A 808 -35.06 -8.37 13.26
CA ARG A 808 -34.04 -8.95 14.16
C ARG A 808 -32.64 -8.34 14.03
N MET A 809 -32.54 -7.13 13.48
CA MET A 809 -31.30 -6.35 13.47
C MET A 809 -31.34 -5.31 14.59
N SER A 810 -30.18 -4.96 15.15
CA SER A 810 -30.12 -3.85 16.10
C SER A 810 -30.46 -2.52 15.40
N PRO A 811 -30.89 -1.47 16.13
CA PRO A 811 -31.14 -0.16 15.55
C PRO A 811 -29.94 0.40 14.77
N ASP A 812 -28.72 0.18 15.26
CA ASP A 812 -27.48 0.64 14.61
C ASP A 812 -27.19 -0.13 13.31
N GLU A 813 -27.37 -1.44 13.31
CA GLU A 813 -27.20 -2.28 12.11
C GLU A 813 -28.23 -1.93 11.03
N ALA A 814 -29.49 -1.74 11.44
CA ALA A 814 -30.56 -1.34 10.53
C ALA A 814 -30.29 0.05 9.96
N HIS A 815 -29.81 0.99 10.78
CA HIS A 815 -29.43 2.32 10.34
C HIS A 815 -28.23 2.30 9.39
N ALA A 816 -27.24 1.44 9.63
CA ALA A 816 -26.11 1.22 8.72
C ALA A 816 -26.57 0.69 7.35
N LEU A 817 -27.46 -0.31 7.33
CA LEU A 817 -28.04 -0.82 6.08
C LEU A 817 -28.78 0.25 5.27
N VAL A 818 -29.53 1.12 5.95
CA VAL A 818 -30.26 2.23 5.30
C VAL A 818 -29.31 3.30 4.74
N LYS A 819 -28.12 3.45 5.33
CA LYS A 819 -27.07 4.36 4.82
C LYS A 819 -26.38 3.81 3.59
N THR A 820 -26.17 2.49 3.51
CA THR A 820 -25.42 1.87 2.41
C THR A 820 -26.22 1.78 1.10
N ILE A 821 -27.55 1.75 1.17
CA ILE A 821 -28.41 1.77 -0.03
C ILE A 821 -28.27 3.12 -0.77
N PRO A 822 -27.59 3.17 -1.93
CA PRO A 822 -27.14 4.43 -2.51
C PRO A 822 -28.31 5.24 -3.09
N LEU A 823 -28.47 6.46 -2.61
CA LEU A 823 -29.35 7.50 -3.16
C LEU A 823 -28.84 8.14 -4.47
N ARG A 824 -27.69 7.68 -5.02
CA ARG A 824 -26.99 8.42 -6.07
C ARG A 824 -27.46 8.13 -7.49
N GLU A 825 -28.06 6.98 -7.78
CA GLU A 825 -28.68 6.72 -9.09
C GLU A 825 -30.09 7.32 -9.15
N LYS A 826 -30.39 8.08 -10.22
CA LYS A 826 -31.70 8.74 -10.43
C LYS A 826 -32.90 7.77 -10.36
N ALA A 827 -32.67 6.47 -10.49
CA ALA A 827 -33.69 5.42 -10.46
C ALA A 827 -34.03 4.96 -9.02
N SER A 828 -33.09 4.98 -8.07
CA SER A 828 -33.26 4.39 -6.72
C SER A 828 -33.60 5.39 -5.60
N ARG A 829 -33.90 6.66 -5.92
CA ARG A 829 -34.19 7.74 -4.94
C ARG A 829 -35.52 7.61 -4.16
N ARG A 830 -36.16 6.45 -4.18
CA ARG A 830 -37.56 6.27 -3.74
C ARG A 830 -37.72 5.22 -2.63
N ALA A 831 -36.75 4.97 -1.76
CA ALA A 831 -36.92 3.94 -0.71
C ALA A 831 -37.73 4.47 0.49
N VAL A 832 -38.74 3.72 0.95
CA VAL A 832 -39.39 3.87 2.27
C VAL A 832 -38.88 2.74 3.15
N THR A 833 -38.31 3.06 4.30
CA THR A 833 -37.76 2.07 5.24
C THR A 833 -38.60 2.04 6.51
N VAL A 834 -39.05 0.84 6.91
CA VAL A 834 -39.85 0.62 8.11
C VAL A 834 -39.06 -0.25 9.09
N HIS A 835 -38.81 0.29 10.29
CA HIS A 835 -38.12 -0.34 11.41
C HIS A 835 -39.15 -0.84 12.45
N VAL A 836 -38.94 -2.06 12.97
CA VAL A 836 -39.77 -2.61 14.06
C VAL A 836 -38.89 -3.34 15.06
N GLU A 837 -39.00 -2.98 16.34
CA GLU A 837 -38.35 -3.73 17.43
C GLU A 837 -39.06 -5.06 17.74
N GLU A 838 -38.34 -5.95 18.42
CA GLU A 838 -38.60 -7.38 18.60
C GLU A 838 -40.00 -7.71 19.18
N GLY A 839 -40.89 -8.34 18.40
CA GLY A 839 -42.19 -8.80 18.92
C GLY A 839 -43.35 -9.00 17.93
N SER A 840 -43.22 -9.99 17.04
CA SER A 840 -44.27 -10.60 16.19
C SER A 840 -44.76 -9.85 14.92
N ALA A 841 -44.39 -10.40 13.76
CA ALA A 841 -45.01 -10.11 12.45
C ALA A 841 -46.55 -10.20 12.47
N LYS A 842 -47.10 -11.06 13.36
CA LYS A 842 -48.55 -11.23 13.56
C LYS A 842 -49.22 -10.00 14.19
N ARG A 843 -48.58 -9.33 15.16
CA ARG A 843 -49.07 -8.07 15.74
C ARG A 843 -48.92 -6.90 14.77
N LEU A 844 -47.87 -6.87 13.94
CA LEU A 844 -47.71 -5.85 12.90
C LEU A 844 -48.86 -5.89 11.88
N GLY A 845 -49.23 -7.07 11.41
CA GLY A 845 -50.40 -7.24 10.55
C GLY A 845 -51.71 -6.81 11.20
N GLU A 846 -51.82 -6.87 12.54
CA GLU A 846 -52.95 -6.34 13.31
C GLU A 846 -52.86 -4.80 13.42
N VAL A 847 -51.71 -4.23 13.75
CA VAL A 847 -51.45 -2.78 13.81
C VAL A 847 -51.70 -2.08 12.47
N PHE A 848 -51.32 -2.68 11.34
CA PHE A 848 -51.58 -2.11 10.01
C PHE A 848 -53.04 -2.24 9.59
N ARG A 849 -53.78 -3.21 10.14
CA ARG A 849 -55.23 -3.37 9.96
C ARG A 849 -56.04 -2.51 10.93
N GLU A 850 -55.46 -2.12 12.04
CA GLU A 850 -56.06 -1.22 13.03
C GLU A 850 -55.92 0.25 12.61
N GLU A 851 -56.96 1.03 12.89
CA GLU A 851 -57.00 2.44 12.53
C GLU A 851 -56.03 3.23 13.43
N CYS A 852 -55.10 3.97 12.83
CA CYS A 852 -54.27 4.92 13.57
C CYS A 852 -55.16 6.08 14.05
N ASP A 853 -55.09 6.43 15.34
CA ASP A 853 -55.83 7.58 15.86
C ASP A 853 -55.07 8.88 15.57
N LEU A 854 -55.21 9.35 14.34
CA LEU A 854 -54.58 10.59 13.89
C LEU A 854 -55.06 11.82 14.67
N SER A 855 -56.24 11.75 15.30
CA SER A 855 -56.74 12.81 16.18
C SER A 855 -55.81 13.07 17.36
N ARG A 856 -55.05 12.03 17.76
CA ARG A 856 -54.09 12.06 18.86
C ARG A 856 -52.63 12.11 18.40
N ALA A 857 -52.37 12.21 17.09
CA ALA A 857 -51.01 12.34 16.57
C ALA A 857 -50.31 13.60 17.11
N LYS A 858 -49.07 13.44 17.60
CA LYS A 858 -48.21 14.51 18.10
C LYS A 858 -47.03 14.67 17.16
N ILE A 859 -46.89 15.86 16.56
CA ILE A 859 -45.73 16.21 15.74
C ILE A 859 -44.71 16.87 16.67
N GLY A 860 -43.54 16.25 16.81
CA GLY A 860 -42.41 16.78 17.57
C GLY A 860 -41.75 17.98 16.89
N GLU A 861 -41.03 18.78 17.68
CA GLU A 861 -40.24 19.90 17.16
C GLU A 861 -39.07 19.40 16.31
N PRO A 862 -38.72 20.09 15.21
CA PRO A 862 -37.58 19.72 14.37
C PRO A 862 -36.27 19.75 15.16
N ARG A 863 -35.45 18.71 15.03
CA ARG A 863 -34.13 18.61 15.67
C ARG A 863 -33.03 18.55 14.63
N VAL A 864 -31.94 19.27 14.84
CA VAL A 864 -30.74 19.14 13.99
C VAL A 864 -29.93 17.94 14.45
N VAL A 865 -29.81 16.92 13.59
CA VAL A 865 -29.00 15.73 13.82
C VAL A 865 -27.67 15.92 13.09
N ARG A 866 -26.57 15.93 13.84
CA ARG A 866 -25.21 15.92 13.28
C ARG A 866 -24.82 14.49 12.93
N LEU A 867 -24.42 14.27 11.69
CA LEU A 867 -23.90 12.99 11.20
C LEU A 867 -22.38 12.95 11.36
N GLN A 868 -21.82 11.74 11.47
CA GLN A 868 -20.37 11.53 11.35
C GLN A 868 -19.90 12.02 9.97
N GLY A 869 -18.82 12.80 9.94
CA GLY A 869 -18.36 13.55 8.76
C GLY A 869 -18.84 15.01 8.67
N GLY A 870 -19.53 15.53 9.70
CA GLY A 870 -19.84 16.96 9.83
C GLY A 870 -21.11 17.43 9.10
N ALA A 871 -21.79 16.55 8.36
CA ALA A 871 -23.06 16.87 7.72
C ALA A 871 -24.18 17.07 8.76
N GLN A 872 -25.06 18.06 8.54
CA GLN A 872 -26.23 18.32 9.39
C GLN A 872 -27.52 17.92 8.67
N ARG A 873 -28.44 17.26 9.36
CA ARG A 873 -29.80 16.96 8.90
C ARG A 873 -30.83 17.48 9.89
N ILE A 874 -32.06 17.65 9.43
CA ILE A 874 -33.20 17.93 10.32
C ILE A 874 -34.00 16.63 10.48
N ALA A 875 -34.40 16.30 11.70
CA ALA A 875 -35.29 15.19 12.04
C ALA A 875 -36.61 15.75 12.60
N ILE A 876 -37.74 15.23 12.14
CA ILE A 876 -39.08 15.52 12.69
C ILE A 876 -39.73 14.18 13.03
N ASP A 877 -40.11 14.01 14.29
CA ASP A 877 -40.79 12.80 14.79
C ASP A 877 -42.31 13.06 14.83
N VAL A 878 -43.12 12.12 14.34
CA VAL A 878 -44.59 12.17 14.44
C VAL A 878 -45.06 10.92 15.17
N ASP A 879 -45.54 11.10 16.40
CA ASP A 879 -46.02 10.02 17.27
C ASP A 879 -47.53 9.87 17.12
N ILE A 880 -48.00 8.71 16.66
CA ILE A 880 -49.41 8.43 16.37
C ILE A 880 -49.84 7.21 17.20
N PRO A 881 -50.76 7.38 18.16
CA PRO A 881 -51.27 6.24 18.92
C PRO A 881 -52.28 5.44 18.06
N VAL A 882 -52.37 4.13 18.29
CA VAL A 882 -53.34 3.26 17.62
C VAL A 882 -54.71 3.35 18.31
N ALA A 883 -55.81 3.35 17.55
CA ALA A 883 -57.16 3.60 18.09
C ALA A 883 -57.69 2.48 18.99
N ARG A 884 -57.23 1.23 18.81
CA ARG A 884 -57.68 0.05 19.59
C ARG A 884 -56.50 -0.84 20.00
N PRO A 885 -55.69 -0.45 21.00
CA PRO A 885 -54.53 -1.24 21.38
C PRO A 885 -54.91 -2.64 21.91
N ALA A 886 -54.45 -3.69 21.23
CA ALA A 886 -54.44 -5.06 21.76
C ALA A 886 -53.37 -5.21 22.86
N ARG A 887 -53.73 -4.94 24.14
CA ARG A 887 -52.86 -5.03 25.34
C ARG A 887 -51.47 -4.38 25.16
N GLY A 888 -51.39 -3.09 25.46
CA GLY A 888 -50.16 -2.27 25.43
C GLY A 888 -50.38 -1.01 24.58
N SER A 889 -49.86 0.16 24.99
CA SER A 889 -49.99 1.38 24.18
C SER A 889 -48.98 1.36 23.04
N LEU A 890 -49.43 0.99 21.84
CA LEU A 890 -48.60 1.01 20.65
C LEU A 890 -48.58 2.43 20.06
N THR A 891 -47.38 2.95 19.80
CA THR A 891 -47.19 4.26 19.17
C THR A 891 -46.37 4.09 17.90
N VAL A 892 -46.94 4.55 16.79
CA VAL A 892 -46.23 4.66 15.52
C VAL A 892 -45.45 5.96 15.54
N ARG A 893 -44.13 5.90 15.35
CA ARG A 893 -43.26 7.06 15.23
C ARG A 893 -42.74 7.21 13.81
N ILE A 894 -43.19 8.23 13.08
CA ILE A 894 -42.67 8.54 11.74
C ILE A 894 -41.55 9.56 11.89
N ARG A 895 -40.32 9.19 11.54
CA ARG A 895 -39.14 10.07 11.54
C ARG A 895 -38.79 10.51 10.12
N MET A 896 -38.83 11.80 9.85
CA MET A 896 -38.47 12.35 8.54
C MET A 896 -37.10 13.04 8.59
N LEU A 897 -36.20 12.70 7.65
CA LEU A 897 -34.83 13.23 7.57
C LEU A 897 -34.62 14.10 6.32
N PHE A 898 -34.10 15.31 6.52
CA PHE A 898 -33.92 16.33 5.46
C PHE A 898 -32.45 16.62 5.19
N GLY A 899 -32.08 16.81 3.92
CA GLY A 899 -30.69 16.92 3.47
C GLY A 899 -30.08 18.33 3.51
N ARG A 900 -30.88 19.39 3.62
CA ARG A 900 -30.41 20.79 3.66
C ARG A 900 -31.24 21.64 4.63
N LEU A 901 -30.56 22.48 5.41
CA LEU A 901 -31.18 23.57 6.18
C LEU A 901 -31.63 24.66 5.19
N THR A 902 -32.94 24.85 5.03
CA THR A 902 -33.51 25.98 4.28
C THR A 902 -34.55 26.66 5.17
N GLU A 903 -34.88 27.94 4.90
CA GLU A 903 -36.01 28.64 5.56
C GLU A 903 -37.35 27.88 5.49
N SER A 904 -37.43 26.88 4.62
CA SER A 904 -38.55 25.95 4.42
C SER A 904 -38.90 25.05 5.62
N THR A 905 -38.07 24.92 6.66
CA THR A 905 -38.35 23.96 7.76
C THR A 905 -39.63 24.32 8.53
N LYS A 906 -39.92 25.60 8.74
CA LYS A 906 -41.20 26.03 9.36
C LYS A 906 -42.38 25.73 8.44
N LEU A 907 -42.26 26.03 7.15
CA LEU A 907 -43.30 25.77 6.13
C LEU A 907 -43.60 24.26 6.01
N LEU A 908 -42.58 23.43 6.12
CA LEU A 908 -42.66 21.98 6.12
C LEU A 908 -43.43 21.46 7.35
N VAL A 909 -43.09 21.92 8.56
CA VAL A 909 -43.83 21.55 9.79
C VAL A 909 -45.30 21.96 9.67
N GLU A 910 -45.60 23.13 9.15
CA GLU A 910 -46.98 23.58 8.92
C GLU A 910 -47.73 22.76 7.87
N ARG A 911 -47.05 22.30 6.81
CA ARG A 911 -47.65 21.41 5.81
C ARG A 911 -47.89 20.00 6.37
N LEU A 912 -46.96 19.47 7.16
CA LEU A 912 -47.14 18.20 7.87
C LEU A 912 -48.30 18.27 8.87
N ARG A 913 -48.41 19.38 9.62
CA ARG A 913 -49.57 19.67 10.48
C ARG A 913 -50.87 19.68 9.67
N ARG A 914 -50.86 20.21 8.45
CA ARG A 914 -52.02 20.18 7.54
C ARG A 914 -52.38 18.78 7.05
N VAL A 915 -51.41 17.93 6.74
CA VAL A 915 -51.66 16.52 6.38
C VAL A 915 -52.33 15.82 7.55
N VAL A 916 -51.75 15.92 8.75
CA VAL A 916 -52.33 15.33 9.95
C VAL A 916 -53.72 15.88 10.21
N SER A 917 -53.94 17.20 10.10
CA SER A 917 -55.27 17.80 10.33
C SER A 917 -56.31 17.45 9.27
N ARG A 918 -55.90 17.26 8.00
CA ARG A 918 -56.79 16.84 6.91
C ARG A 918 -57.27 15.42 7.17
N GLU A 919 -56.36 14.51 7.47
CA GLU A 919 -56.68 13.12 7.76
C GLU A 919 -57.45 12.97 9.09
N ARG A 920 -57.26 13.88 10.07
CA ARG A 920 -58.10 13.96 11.27
C ARG A 920 -59.60 14.20 11.00
N SER A 921 -59.93 14.77 9.85
CA SER A 921 -61.31 15.11 9.46
C SER A 921 -61.93 14.11 8.47
N ALA A 922 -61.13 13.18 7.95
CA ALA A 922 -61.56 12.13 7.03
C ALA A 922 -61.88 10.84 7.80
N ALA A 923 -62.52 9.87 7.12
CA ALA A 923 -62.64 8.50 7.63
C ALA A 923 -61.25 7.96 8.06
N PRO A 924 -61.18 7.04 9.04
CA PRO A 924 -59.92 6.52 9.54
C PRO A 924 -59.00 6.05 8.40
N ALA A 925 -57.89 6.75 8.22
CA ALA A 925 -56.91 6.41 7.21
C ALA A 925 -56.12 5.18 7.66
N THR A 926 -55.91 4.22 6.76
CA THR A 926 -54.98 3.12 7.02
C THR A 926 -53.57 3.66 7.14
N PHE A 927 -52.75 3.01 7.95
CA PHE A 927 -51.34 3.36 8.13
C PHE A 927 -50.58 3.50 6.79
N GLU A 928 -50.88 2.62 5.84
CA GLU A 928 -50.29 2.63 4.50
C GLU A 928 -50.66 3.89 3.70
N GLN A 929 -51.92 4.33 3.82
CA GLN A 929 -52.38 5.54 3.15
C GLN A 929 -51.70 6.78 3.75
N LEU A 930 -51.56 6.81 5.07
CA LEU A 930 -50.87 7.87 5.78
C LEU A 930 -49.39 7.96 5.40
N THR A 931 -48.67 6.83 5.37
CA THR A 931 -47.25 6.78 5.00
C THR A 931 -47.05 7.26 3.56
N ARG A 932 -47.94 6.85 2.64
CA ARG A 932 -47.94 7.33 1.25
C ARG A 932 -48.17 8.83 1.14
N ASP A 933 -49.09 9.38 1.92
CA ASP A 933 -49.39 10.82 1.89
C ASP A 933 -48.25 11.66 2.50
N PHE A 934 -47.62 11.20 3.58
CA PHE A 934 -46.40 11.82 4.11
C PHE A 934 -45.26 11.80 3.09
N HIS A 935 -45.04 10.66 2.43
CA HIS A 935 -44.02 10.54 1.41
C HIS A 935 -44.29 11.47 0.21
N ARG A 936 -45.56 11.56 -0.24
CA ARG A 936 -45.95 12.44 -1.36
C ARG A 936 -45.71 13.91 -1.03
N GLU A 937 -46.03 14.36 0.18
CA GLU A 937 -45.74 15.73 0.60
C GLU A 937 -44.24 15.98 0.79
N LEU A 938 -43.49 15.00 1.32
CA LEU A 938 -42.05 15.10 1.42
C LEU A 938 -41.40 15.33 0.06
N GLN A 939 -41.77 14.53 -0.95
CA GLN A 939 -41.25 14.65 -2.32
C GLN A 939 -41.51 16.01 -2.96
N ARG A 940 -42.62 16.68 -2.60
CA ARG A 940 -42.93 18.02 -3.11
C ARG A 940 -42.02 19.11 -2.55
N ILE A 941 -41.46 18.90 -1.36
CA ILE A 941 -40.72 19.90 -0.60
C ILE A 941 -39.22 19.67 -0.70
N ASP A 942 -38.80 18.43 -0.49
CA ASP A 942 -37.42 17.97 -0.62
C ASP A 942 -37.44 16.67 -1.44
N PRO A 943 -37.21 16.75 -2.76
CA PRO A 943 -37.18 15.57 -3.63
C PRO A 943 -36.14 14.53 -3.21
N ASP A 944 -35.15 14.93 -2.40
CA ASP A 944 -34.08 14.06 -1.87
C ASP A 944 -34.31 13.68 -0.38
N GLY A 945 -35.45 14.06 0.21
CA GLY A 945 -35.81 13.76 1.60
C GLY A 945 -36.12 12.28 1.84
N LYS A 946 -35.78 11.76 3.03
CA LYS A 946 -36.06 10.38 3.44
C LYS A 946 -37.19 10.34 4.49
N VAL A 947 -38.10 9.36 4.39
CA VAL A 947 -39.04 8.99 5.46
C VAL A 947 -38.58 7.67 6.06
N GLU A 948 -38.31 7.66 7.35
CA GLU A 948 -38.09 6.46 8.16
C GLU A 948 -39.32 6.28 9.06
N VAL A 949 -39.87 5.07 9.11
CA VAL A 949 -41.00 4.78 10.00
C VAL A 949 -40.56 3.80 11.07
N TRP A 950 -40.80 4.15 12.31
CA TRP A 950 -40.51 3.37 13.50
C TRP A 950 -41.83 2.97 14.17
N VAL A 951 -41.93 1.75 14.67
CA VAL A 951 -43.09 1.29 15.44
C VAL A 951 -42.60 0.86 16.81
N ASP A 952 -42.96 1.64 17.84
CA ASP A 952 -42.48 1.46 19.21
C ASP A 952 -43.64 0.96 20.11
N GLU A 953 -43.41 -0.12 20.87
CA GLU A 953 -44.32 -0.56 21.94
C GLU A 953 -43.93 0.14 23.25
N MET A 954 -44.71 1.15 23.66
CA MET A 954 -44.43 1.80 24.95
C MET A 954 -44.98 0.94 26.10
N LYS A 955 -44.09 0.45 26.96
CA LYS A 955 -44.47 -0.08 28.28
C LYS A 955 -44.90 1.10 29.16
N HIS A 956 -46.13 1.08 29.64
CA HIS A 956 -46.58 2.04 30.65
C HIS A 956 -45.90 1.67 31.97
N ASP A 957 -44.83 2.39 32.33
CA ASP A 957 -44.33 2.37 33.71
C ASP A 957 -45.34 3.13 34.58
N GLY A 958 -46.24 2.38 35.20
CA GLY A 958 -47.23 2.91 36.13
C GLY A 958 -46.57 3.32 37.43
N VAL A 959 -46.27 4.62 37.57
CA VAL A 959 -46.12 5.27 38.88
C VAL A 959 -47.02 6.50 38.90
N VAL A 960 -48.22 6.32 39.46
CA VAL A 960 -49.01 7.43 39.99
C VAL A 960 -48.45 7.69 41.39
N LEU A 961 -47.69 8.77 41.54
CA LEU A 961 -47.38 9.31 42.87
C LEU A 961 -48.54 10.22 43.28
N GLU A 962 -49.31 9.75 44.27
CA GLU A 962 -50.25 10.58 45.02
C GLU A 962 -49.49 11.68 45.77
N ASP A 963 -50.01 12.89 45.61
CA ASP A 963 -49.64 14.11 46.28
C ASP A 963 -50.05 14.05 47.77
N ARG A 964 -49.06 14.01 48.66
CA ARG A 964 -49.20 14.33 50.10
C ARG A 964 -47.90 14.92 50.59
N GLY A 965 -47.92 16.18 51.01
CA GLY A 965 -46.82 16.74 51.80
C GLY A 965 -46.79 18.27 51.89
N ASP A 966 -47.75 18.84 52.60
CA ASP A 966 -47.54 20.08 53.34
C ASP A 966 -46.26 19.99 54.21
N GLY A 967 -45.50 21.08 54.30
CA GLY A 967 -44.74 21.37 55.52
C GLY A 967 -43.30 21.84 55.35
N ALA A 968 -43.12 23.13 55.66
CA ALA A 968 -42.00 23.72 56.41
C ALA A 968 -40.67 24.06 55.68
N GLN A 969 -40.57 25.37 55.46
CA GLN A 969 -39.40 26.25 55.51
C GLN A 969 -38.27 25.82 56.48
N GLY A 970 -37.01 26.08 56.10
CA GLY A 970 -35.90 26.10 57.07
C GLY A 970 -34.46 26.13 56.54
N THR A 971 -34.01 27.30 56.07
CA THR A 971 -32.67 27.91 56.28
C THR A 971 -31.35 27.10 56.14
N ALA A 972 -30.58 27.45 55.10
CA ALA A 972 -29.16 27.88 55.08
C ALA A 972 -28.11 27.31 56.08
N ARG A 973 -27.01 26.74 55.54
CA ARG A 973 -25.60 27.25 55.64
C ARG A 973 -24.59 26.33 54.91
N GLN A 974 -23.69 26.95 54.14
CA GLN A 974 -22.44 26.45 53.50
C GLN A 974 -21.32 26.12 54.54
N PRO A 975 -20.05 25.81 54.16
CA PRO A 975 -19.49 24.90 53.15
C PRO A 975 -18.41 23.95 53.75
N GLY A 976 -17.89 23.02 52.94
CA GLY A 976 -16.68 22.23 53.21
C GLY A 976 -16.21 21.53 51.94
#